data_AF-A0A316VH08-F1
#
_entry.id   AF-A0A316VH08-F1
#
_cell.length_a   1.000
_cell.length_b   1.000
_cell.length_c   1.000
_cell.angle_alpha   90.00
_cell.angle_beta   90.00
_cell.angle_gamma   90.00
#
_symmetry.space_group_name_H-M   'P 1'
#
loop_
_entity.id
_entity.type
_entity.pdbx_description
1 polymer ?
#
loop_
_entity_poly.entity_id
_entity_poly.type
_entity_poly.pdbx_seq_one_letter_code
_entity_poly.pdbx_strand_id
1 'polypeptide(L)'
;MASTIDELRKDAPSLFLMGMRGAGKTTLGRLAAEHLNARFIDADDLFIERYGNTPKDFVAQNGWPAFRASETIILKELLQHAERKKEPVVVSLGGGVVEEECNRTLLKAAWGSEDGVLRPEKRVAVIHIFRELDKVLLDSRGLPKWTGLVAGGQEVWQRRRPWFRESSSHEFVNFTDREVLRHASNRDTKDQAESSRAERLRFEAVERDFVRFLVQLLASFQSQTLPWKPEPKGRSYLVTLPFADLHPHVDKLPLITLGADAIELRADLLNDPGASNGQADIIEAYENPSLSYLSEQVALIRRHLPDYPLVFTLRTPAQGGRYPYPADAPAKALFTSLRHALKLGCNVIDIEMGLDPAQTQLLIEEAKLRKITVLISWRDQKPSTSGGFDWDVNRATDLYNKAGELGADIVKIVGTAGKLSDNFALQLFCSGLESKDRLPLSAYNMSYLGRMSRFLNPVLASVTHPIAKELSKEGVVGNPSMTFEEIQRALHLSGLVQQAHFLSIMNSESNCQRFVDWFNMMGLPYTMLHSSTDGDSLKQSIHHADKRLGNLGGIYFPEGLAWDARDRLSLPNMRCDANVRDTGTFDCITSTLSLESRLINTAPQSIEWLASNKLVEALVDTITASISPSVHLTKRSRMVVLSAHNDSHDKVDWYVESARQIAKHFALLCTTHDSKNKQWKAGKMPNVDNEELSSDPTVIINCQKSSASFDPTLFENPLGGLYVDTVEDRETLQILQQDKFKNMGWRCITAAELWRQVDALRFRAFTGRRAPSTLSDSS
;
A
#
# COMPACT_ATOMS: atom_id res chain seq x y z
N MET A 1 2.09 5.85 -6.59
CA MET A 1 0.83 5.13 -6.90
C MET A 1 0.10 5.73 -8.09
N ALA A 2 -0.19 7.04 -8.13
CA ALA A 2 -0.84 7.65 -9.31
C ALA A 2 -0.07 7.39 -10.61
N SER A 3 1.25 7.68 -10.63
CA SER A 3 2.18 7.31 -11.72
C SER A 3 2.07 5.84 -12.15
N THR A 4 2.00 4.93 -11.18
CA THR A 4 1.83 3.48 -11.41
C THR A 4 0.51 3.15 -12.10
N ILE A 5 -0.59 3.84 -11.79
CA ILE A 5 -1.85 3.66 -12.53
C ILE A 5 -1.74 4.23 -13.94
N ASP A 6 -1.10 5.38 -14.12
CA ASP A 6 -0.88 6.00 -15.44
C ASP A 6 -0.08 5.07 -16.39
N GLU A 7 0.93 4.34 -15.87
CA GLU A 7 1.62 3.24 -16.56
C GLU A 7 0.70 2.03 -16.82
N LEU A 8 -0.08 1.62 -15.81
CA LEU A 8 -1.00 0.49 -15.87
C LEU A 8 -2.28 0.73 -16.70
N ARG A 9 -2.57 1.97 -17.12
CA ARG A 9 -3.73 2.29 -18.00
C ARG A 9 -3.64 1.57 -19.35
N LYS A 10 -2.44 1.32 -19.85
CA LYS A 10 -2.23 0.65 -21.13
C LYS A 10 -2.79 -0.77 -21.05
N ASP A 11 -3.69 -1.09 -21.98
CA ASP A 11 -4.43 -2.36 -22.04
C ASP A 11 -5.34 -2.66 -20.82
N ALA A 12 -5.63 -1.67 -19.95
CA ALA A 12 -6.49 -1.83 -18.78
C ALA A 12 -7.89 -2.41 -19.11
N PRO A 13 -8.47 -3.28 -18.26
CA PRO A 13 -9.77 -3.89 -18.47
C PRO A 13 -10.93 -2.93 -18.26
N SER A 14 -12.09 -3.27 -18.83
CA SER A 14 -13.37 -2.70 -18.41
C SER A 14 -13.78 -3.28 -17.05
N LEU A 15 -14.24 -2.43 -16.13
CA LEU A 15 -14.57 -2.81 -14.75
C LEU A 15 -16.08 -2.85 -14.53
N PHE A 16 -16.60 -3.95 -13.99
CA PHE A 16 -18.03 -4.13 -13.70
C PHE A 16 -18.24 -4.30 -12.20
N LEU A 17 -18.76 -3.27 -11.53
CA LEU A 17 -18.95 -3.21 -10.08
C LEU A 17 -20.34 -3.72 -9.70
N MET A 18 -20.39 -4.82 -8.95
CA MET A 18 -21.62 -5.40 -8.40
C MET A 18 -21.55 -5.55 -6.87
N GLY A 19 -22.68 -5.92 -6.25
CA GLY A 19 -22.88 -5.86 -4.80
C GLY A 19 -24.14 -5.07 -4.44
N MET A 20 -24.45 -4.99 -3.14
CA MET A 20 -25.72 -4.48 -2.63
C MET A 20 -25.96 -2.98 -2.93
N ARG A 21 -27.22 -2.54 -2.81
CA ARG A 21 -27.58 -1.11 -2.94
C ARG A 21 -27.16 -0.39 -1.66
N GLY A 22 -26.29 0.61 -1.79
CA GLY A 22 -25.61 1.26 -0.65
C GLY A 22 -24.16 0.82 -0.46
N ALA A 23 -23.68 -0.18 -1.20
CA ALA A 23 -22.30 -0.68 -1.10
C ALA A 23 -21.21 0.32 -1.54
N GLY A 24 -21.58 1.49 -2.08
CA GLY A 24 -20.66 2.53 -2.58
C GLY A 24 -20.19 2.32 -4.03
N LYS A 25 -20.82 1.42 -4.79
CA LYS A 25 -20.43 1.06 -6.17
C LYS A 25 -20.29 2.26 -7.11
N THR A 26 -21.29 3.15 -7.13
CA THR A 26 -21.29 4.36 -7.97
C THR A 26 -20.17 5.34 -7.58
N THR A 27 -19.82 5.42 -6.29
CA THR A 27 -18.73 6.25 -5.77
C THR A 27 -17.37 5.71 -6.18
N LEU A 28 -17.09 4.43 -5.88
CA LEU A 28 -15.84 3.76 -6.24
C LEU A 28 -15.69 3.60 -7.76
N GLY A 29 -16.80 3.50 -8.50
CA GLY A 29 -16.81 3.44 -9.96
C GLY A 29 -16.44 4.75 -10.64
N ARG A 30 -16.87 5.90 -10.11
CA ARG A 30 -16.42 7.21 -10.61
C ARG A 30 -14.93 7.42 -10.35
N LEU A 31 -14.47 7.12 -9.14
CA LEU A 31 -13.06 7.11 -8.76
C LEU A 31 -12.22 6.19 -9.69
N ALA A 32 -12.66 4.96 -9.96
CA ALA A 32 -11.99 4.08 -10.91
C ALA A 32 -11.96 4.64 -12.34
N ALA A 33 -13.05 5.27 -12.78
CA ALA A 33 -13.15 5.87 -14.11
C ALA A 33 -12.20 7.06 -14.27
N GLU A 34 -12.10 7.93 -13.26
CA GLU A 34 -11.16 9.04 -13.20
C GLU A 34 -9.70 8.57 -13.21
N HIS A 35 -9.38 7.49 -12.47
CA HIS A 35 -8.06 6.90 -12.46
C HIS A 35 -7.68 6.21 -13.78
N LEU A 36 -8.64 5.56 -14.46
CA LEU A 36 -8.42 4.89 -15.74
C LEU A 36 -8.55 5.80 -16.97
N ASN A 37 -9.03 7.04 -16.81
CA ASN A 37 -9.50 7.88 -17.91
C ASN A 37 -10.55 7.15 -18.78
N ALA A 38 -11.49 6.48 -18.11
CA ALA A 38 -12.54 5.65 -18.69
C ALA A 38 -13.92 6.32 -18.59
N ARG A 39 -14.89 5.90 -19.41
CA ARG A 39 -16.29 6.34 -19.22
C ARG A 39 -16.94 5.58 -18.06
N PHE A 40 -17.47 6.31 -17.08
CA PHE A 40 -18.38 5.76 -16.08
C PHE A 40 -19.81 5.60 -16.65
N ILE A 41 -20.49 4.54 -16.27
CA ILE A 41 -21.90 4.23 -16.58
C ILE A 41 -22.53 3.59 -15.34
N ASP A 42 -23.70 4.07 -14.89
CA ASP A 42 -24.53 3.31 -13.94
C ASP A 42 -25.70 2.65 -14.68
N ALA A 43 -25.94 1.37 -14.40
CA ALA A 43 -26.97 0.59 -15.07
C ALA A 43 -28.39 0.98 -14.63
N ASP A 44 -28.56 1.49 -13.39
CA ASP A 44 -29.83 2.05 -12.94
C ASP A 44 -30.16 3.36 -13.70
N ASP A 45 -29.15 4.17 -14.04
CA ASP A 45 -29.31 5.41 -14.83
C ASP A 45 -29.62 5.09 -16.31
N LEU A 46 -28.90 4.14 -16.92
CA LEU A 46 -29.13 3.67 -18.29
C LEU A 46 -30.51 2.99 -18.46
N PHE A 47 -31.03 2.36 -17.39
CA PHE A 47 -32.41 1.86 -17.36
C PHE A 47 -33.41 3.02 -17.49
N ILE A 48 -33.21 4.11 -16.74
CA ILE A 48 -34.08 5.29 -16.78
C ILE A 48 -34.03 5.95 -18.17
N GLU A 49 -32.84 6.12 -18.75
CA GLU A 49 -32.66 6.64 -20.11
C GLU A 49 -33.45 5.83 -21.16
N ARG A 50 -33.48 4.50 -21.02
CA ARG A 50 -34.14 3.59 -21.96
C ARG A 50 -35.65 3.47 -21.78
N TYR A 51 -36.12 3.40 -20.54
CA TYR A 51 -37.52 3.05 -20.23
C TYR A 51 -38.36 4.23 -19.72
N GLY A 52 -37.77 5.41 -19.52
CA GLY A 52 -38.46 6.63 -19.07
C GLY A 52 -38.99 6.61 -17.63
N ASN A 53 -38.88 5.48 -16.95
CA ASN A 53 -39.39 5.20 -15.61
C ASN A 53 -38.26 4.76 -14.69
N THR A 54 -38.37 5.03 -13.37
CA THR A 54 -37.40 4.47 -12.42
C THR A 54 -37.59 2.94 -12.30
N PRO A 55 -36.54 2.18 -11.91
CA PRO A 55 -36.66 0.75 -11.59
C PRO A 55 -37.81 0.42 -10.64
N LYS A 56 -38.12 1.30 -9.68
CA LYS A 56 -39.22 1.12 -8.72
C LYS A 56 -40.58 1.19 -9.41
N ASP A 57 -40.78 2.21 -10.24
CA ASP A 57 -42.07 2.48 -10.89
C ASP A 57 -42.31 1.49 -12.03
N PHE A 58 -41.24 1.10 -12.73
CA PHE A 58 -41.28 0.03 -13.72
C PHE A 58 -41.69 -1.32 -13.09
N VAL A 59 -41.13 -1.69 -11.93
CA VAL A 59 -41.53 -2.91 -11.19
C VAL A 59 -42.97 -2.81 -10.68
N ALA A 60 -43.44 -1.63 -10.26
CA ALA A 60 -44.83 -1.43 -9.84
C ALA A 60 -45.83 -1.58 -11.00
N GLN A 61 -45.43 -1.25 -12.24
CA GLN A 61 -46.27 -1.35 -13.44
C GLN A 61 -46.18 -2.73 -14.12
N ASN A 62 -44.98 -3.33 -14.21
CA ASN A 62 -44.69 -4.49 -15.05
C ASN A 62 -44.22 -5.73 -14.26
N GLY A 63 -43.99 -5.61 -12.96
CA GLY A 63 -43.50 -6.69 -12.09
C GLY A 63 -42.00 -6.95 -12.20
N TRP A 64 -41.49 -7.75 -11.24
CA TRP A 64 -40.08 -8.14 -11.18
C TRP A 64 -39.57 -8.92 -12.40
N PRO A 65 -40.30 -9.87 -13.01
CA PRO A 65 -39.79 -10.63 -14.16
C PRO A 65 -39.48 -9.76 -15.39
N ALA A 66 -40.34 -8.77 -15.68
CA ALA A 66 -40.10 -7.81 -16.77
C ALA A 66 -38.89 -6.92 -16.49
N PHE A 67 -38.71 -6.48 -15.24
CA PHE A 67 -37.53 -5.73 -14.82
C PHE A 67 -36.25 -6.54 -14.98
N ARG A 68 -36.24 -7.81 -14.53
CA ARG A 68 -35.08 -8.72 -14.67
C ARG A 68 -34.74 -9.01 -16.12
N ALA A 69 -35.73 -9.28 -16.98
CA ALA A 69 -35.49 -9.44 -18.42
C ALA A 69 -34.83 -8.19 -19.04
N SER A 70 -35.24 -7.00 -18.61
CA SER A 70 -34.68 -5.72 -19.06
C SER A 70 -33.26 -5.46 -18.51
N GLU A 71 -33.00 -5.80 -17.24
CA GLU A 71 -31.66 -5.77 -16.62
C GLU A 71 -30.68 -6.70 -17.36
N THR A 72 -31.14 -7.90 -17.75
CA THR A 72 -30.39 -8.88 -18.57
C THR A 72 -30.08 -8.35 -19.98
N ILE A 73 -30.99 -7.61 -20.62
CA ILE A 73 -30.75 -7.00 -21.93
C ILE A 73 -29.66 -5.92 -21.81
N ILE A 74 -29.78 -5.02 -20.82
CA ILE A 74 -28.79 -3.96 -20.56
C ILE A 74 -27.41 -4.56 -20.24
N LEU A 75 -27.34 -5.62 -19.42
CA LEU A 75 -26.08 -6.31 -19.11
C LEU A 75 -25.41 -6.87 -20.37
N LYS A 76 -26.16 -7.54 -21.25
CA LYS A 76 -25.63 -8.09 -22.51
C LYS A 76 -25.05 -7.00 -23.41
N GLU A 77 -25.71 -5.85 -23.50
CA GLU A 77 -25.23 -4.73 -24.31
C GLU A 77 -23.97 -4.08 -23.73
N LEU A 78 -23.90 -3.91 -22.40
CA LEU A 78 -22.73 -3.36 -21.71
C LEU A 78 -21.50 -4.28 -21.84
N LEU A 79 -21.69 -5.59 -21.70
CA LEU A 79 -20.63 -6.58 -21.93
C LEU A 79 -20.14 -6.55 -23.39
N GLN A 80 -21.06 -6.57 -24.36
CA GLN A 80 -20.70 -6.43 -25.78
C GLN A 80 -20.02 -5.09 -26.11
N HIS A 81 -20.30 -4.02 -25.37
CA HIS A 81 -19.62 -2.73 -25.54
C HIS A 81 -18.17 -2.81 -25.05
N ALA A 82 -17.93 -3.47 -23.91
CA ALA A 82 -16.61 -3.70 -23.34
C ALA A 82 -15.76 -4.66 -24.20
N GLU A 83 -16.36 -5.69 -24.82
CA GLU A 83 -15.67 -6.60 -25.74
C GLU A 83 -15.29 -5.93 -27.07
N ARG A 84 -16.17 -5.09 -27.63
CA ARG A 84 -15.97 -4.46 -28.95
C ARG A 84 -15.01 -3.27 -28.91
N LYS A 85 -14.90 -2.56 -27.79
CA LYS A 85 -14.02 -1.39 -27.67
C LYS A 85 -12.67 -1.75 -27.07
N LYS A 86 -11.63 -1.06 -27.55
CA LYS A 86 -10.29 -1.11 -26.94
C LYS A 86 -10.17 -0.23 -25.69
N GLU A 87 -10.99 0.83 -25.61
CA GLU A 87 -11.11 1.74 -24.47
C GLU A 87 -11.83 1.05 -23.30
N PRO A 88 -11.31 1.13 -22.06
CA PRO A 88 -12.02 0.61 -20.90
C PRO A 88 -13.26 1.44 -20.57
N VAL A 89 -14.31 0.76 -20.08
CA VAL A 89 -15.48 1.39 -19.44
C VAL A 89 -15.60 0.92 -17.99
N VAL A 90 -16.19 1.76 -17.12
CA VAL A 90 -16.48 1.40 -15.73
C VAL A 90 -17.98 1.43 -15.51
N VAL A 91 -18.55 0.28 -15.13
CA VAL A 91 -19.98 0.02 -15.06
C VAL A 91 -20.39 -0.28 -13.62
N SER A 92 -21.28 0.50 -13.04
CA SER A 92 -21.98 0.16 -11.80
C SER A 92 -23.25 -0.62 -12.14
N LEU A 93 -23.41 -1.83 -11.59
CA LEU A 93 -24.52 -2.74 -11.90
C LEU A 93 -25.65 -2.67 -10.87
N GLY A 94 -26.88 -2.95 -11.34
CA GLY A 94 -28.07 -3.08 -10.51
C GLY A 94 -27.86 -4.05 -9.34
N GLY A 95 -28.29 -3.66 -8.14
CA GLY A 95 -27.99 -4.40 -6.90
C GLY A 95 -28.60 -5.81 -6.79
N GLY A 96 -29.42 -6.21 -7.77
CA GLY A 96 -30.02 -7.55 -7.89
C GLY A 96 -29.63 -8.32 -9.15
N VAL A 97 -28.67 -7.83 -9.94
CA VAL A 97 -28.25 -8.41 -11.23
C VAL A 97 -27.95 -9.92 -11.16
N VAL A 98 -27.46 -10.40 -10.01
CA VAL A 98 -27.10 -11.80 -9.76
C VAL A 98 -28.26 -12.73 -9.42
N GLU A 99 -29.50 -12.25 -9.28
CA GLU A 99 -30.65 -13.14 -9.01
C GLU A 99 -30.96 -14.01 -10.24
N GLU A 100 -30.82 -13.45 -11.45
CA GLU A 100 -30.95 -14.19 -12.70
C GLU A 100 -29.71 -15.06 -12.98
N GLU A 101 -29.93 -16.35 -13.21
CA GLU A 101 -28.86 -17.29 -13.53
C GLU A 101 -28.12 -16.94 -14.82
N CYS A 102 -28.86 -16.50 -15.84
CA CYS A 102 -28.26 -16.08 -17.10
C CYS A 102 -27.29 -14.90 -16.92
N ASN A 103 -27.54 -14.00 -15.96
CA ASN A 103 -26.64 -12.89 -15.66
C ASN A 103 -25.39 -13.33 -14.91
N ARG A 104 -25.50 -14.30 -13.98
CA ARG A 104 -24.33 -14.92 -13.33
C ARG A 104 -23.41 -15.58 -14.36
N THR A 105 -23.99 -16.36 -15.27
CA THR A 105 -23.25 -17.04 -16.35
C THR A 105 -22.61 -16.03 -17.30
N LEU A 106 -23.31 -14.97 -17.70
CA LEU A 106 -22.75 -13.89 -18.54
C LEU A 106 -21.57 -13.16 -17.87
N LEU A 107 -21.71 -12.79 -16.59
CA LEU A 107 -20.65 -12.14 -15.82
C LEU A 107 -19.42 -13.05 -15.71
N LYS A 108 -19.61 -14.32 -15.31
CA LYS A 108 -18.54 -15.33 -15.18
C LYS A 108 -17.82 -15.57 -16.51
N ALA A 109 -18.58 -15.72 -17.60
CA ALA A 109 -18.05 -15.90 -18.95
C ALA A 109 -17.30 -14.67 -19.49
N ALA A 110 -17.63 -13.45 -19.02
CA ALA A 110 -16.95 -12.24 -19.46
C ALA A 110 -15.52 -12.10 -18.89
N TRP A 111 -15.25 -12.50 -17.65
CA TRP A 111 -13.92 -12.36 -17.03
C TRP A 111 -13.09 -13.65 -16.96
N GLY A 112 -13.70 -14.83 -17.05
CA GLY A 112 -13.02 -16.09 -16.75
C GLY A 112 -13.40 -17.28 -17.64
N SER A 113 -12.92 -18.47 -17.26
CA SER A 113 -13.46 -19.75 -17.73
C SER A 113 -14.64 -20.23 -16.86
N GLU A 114 -15.32 -21.30 -17.28
CA GLU A 114 -16.40 -21.91 -16.51
C GLU A 114 -15.94 -22.41 -15.13
N ASP A 115 -14.66 -22.81 -15.03
CA ASP A 115 -13.93 -23.21 -13.80
C ASP A 115 -13.60 -22.03 -12.85
N GLY A 116 -13.96 -20.81 -13.24
CA GLY A 116 -13.73 -19.58 -12.47
C GLY A 116 -12.28 -19.10 -12.47
N VAL A 117 -11.45 -19.53 -13.43
CA VAL A 117 -10.07 -19.03 -13.58
C VAL A 117 -10.09 -17.73 -14.39
N LEU A 118 -9.33 -16.71 -13.95
CA LEU A 118 -9.22 -15.43 -14.66
C LEU A 118 -8.69 -15.61 -16.10
N ARG A 119 -9.23 -14.83 -17.03
CA ARG A 119 -8.81 -14.77 -18.44
C ARG A 119 -8.44 -13.33 -18.82
N PRO A 120 -7.19 -12.90 -18.53
CA PRO A 120 -6.71 -11.54 -18.78
C PRO A 120 -6.96 -11.03 -20.21
N GLU A 121 -6.90 -11.92 -21.20
CA GLU A 121 -7.12 -11.63 -22.61
C GLU A 121 -8.53 -11.12 -22.93
N LYS A 122 -9.53 -11.39 -22.07
CA LYS A 122 -10.89 -10.87 -22.21
C LYS A 122 -11.03 -9.40 -21.81
N ARG A 123 -10.05 -8.84 -21.09
CA ARG A 123 -10.03 -7.43 -20.63
C ARG A 123 -11.32 -6.97 -19.93
N VAL A 124 -11.95 -7.85 -19.15
CA VAL A 124 -13.08 -7.54 -18.27
C VAL A 124 -12.76 -8.02 -16.85
N ALA A 125 -13.01 -7.17 -15.86
CA ALA A 125 -12.94 -7.52 -14.44
C ALA A 125 -14.28 -7.21 -13.75
N VAL A 126 -14.98 -8.24 -13.28
CA VAL A 126 -16.15 -8.08 -12.40
C VAL A 126 -15.67 -7.98 -10.96
N ILE A 127 -16.01 -6.89 -10.28
CA ILE A 127 -15.60 -6.58 -8.90
C ILE A 127 -16.84 -6.66 -8.00
N HIS A 128 -16.80 -7.50 -6.97
CA HIS A 128 -17.77 -7.45 -5.88
C HIS A 128 -17.35 -6.38 -4.87
N ILE A 129 -18.17 -5.35 -4.69
CA ILE A 129 -18.06 -4.36 -3.62
C ILE A 129 -18.99 -4.78 -2.48
N PHE A 130 -18.40 -5.11 -1.33
CA PHE A 130 -19.07 -5.55 -0.10
C PHE A 130 -18.87 -4.51 1.01
N ARG A 131 -19.82 -4.37 1.96
CA ARG A 131 -19.63 -3.58 3.19
C ARG A 131 -19.87 -4.41 4.44
N GLU A 132 -19.10 -4.15 5.50
CA GLU A 132 -19.35 -4.72 6.83
C GLU A 132 -20.81 -4.49 7.31
N LEU A 133 -21.41 -3.35 6.94
CA LEU A 133 -22.78 -2.97 7.30
C LEU A 133 -23.86 -3.62 6.43
N ASP A 134 -23.52 -4.45 5.44
CA ASP A 134 -24.48 -5.43 4.89
C ASP A 134 -24.88 -6.47 5.96
N LYS A 135 -24.22 -6.46 7.14
CA LYS A 135 -24.62 -7.18 8.37
C LYS A 135 -25.55 -6.38 9.31
N VAL A 136 -25.87 -5.09 9.06
CA VAL A 136 -26.56 -4.24 10.06
C VAL A 136 -27.74 -3.43 9.49
N LEU A 137 -28.92 -3.70 10.05
CA LEU A 137 -30.16 -2.92 9.91
C LEU A 137 -30.52 -2.27 11.25
N LEU A 138 -31.15 -1.09 11.22
CA LEU A 138 -31.60 -0.33 12.39
C LEU A 138 -32.98 0.35 12.13
N ASP A 139 -33.36 1.47 12.80
CA ASP A 139 -34.73 2.05 12.80
C ASP A 139 -34.87 3.58 12.54
N SER A 140 -36.11 4.09 12.59
CA SER A 140 -36.52 5.47 12.28
C SER A 140 -36.20 6.55 13.35
N ARG A 141 -35.44 6.23 14.41
CA ARG A 141 -35.08 7.16 15.49
C ARG A 141 -33.57 7.44 15.55
N GLY A 142 -32.95 7.62 14.38
CA GLY A 142 -31.51 7.90 14.26
C GLY A 142 -30.61 6.67 14.40
N LEU A 143 -31.18 5.46 14.24
CA LEU A 143 -30.46 4.20 14.34
C LEU A 143 -30.05 3.67 12.93
N PRO A 144 -29.03 2.80 12.86
CA PRO A 144 -28.21 1.92 11.25
C PRO A 144 -28.92 1.19 10.07
N LYS A 145 -29.94 1.69 9.35
CA LYS A 145 -30.67 0.81 8.39
C LYS A 145 -30.03 0.55 6.99
N TRP A 146 -29.22 -0.51 6.80
CA TRP A 146 -28.69 -0.95 5.47
C TRP A 146 -28.88 -2.44 5.07
N THR A 147 -29.14 -2.64 3.77
CA THR A 147 -29.08 -3.87 2.89
C THR A 147 -30.15 -3.73 1.80
N GLY A 148 -31.36 -3.33 2.19
CA GLY A 148 -32.48 -3.00 1.29
C GLY A 148 -33.64 -2.34 2.04
N LEU A 149 -34.39 -1.47 1.38
CA LEU A 149 -35.54 -0.76 1.97
C LEU A 149 -36.83 -1.61 1.96
N VAL A 150 -36.73 -2.87 2.41
CA VAL A 150 -37.83 -3.83 2.52
C VAL A 150 -37.57 -4.73 3.75
N ALA A 151 -38.61 -5.42 4.25
CA ALA A 151 -38.40 -6.60 5.10
C ALA A 151 -37.58 -7.67 4.34
N GLY A 152 -36.85 -8.52 5.07
CA GLY A 152 -36.03 -9.59 4.48
C GLY A 152 -34.65 -9.16 3.93
N GLY A 153 -34.16 -7.95 4.24
CA GLY A 153 -32.85 -7.47 3.73
C GLY A 153 -31.67 -8.41 4.01
N GLN A 154 -31.64 -9.04 5.19
CA GLN A 154 -30.64 -10.04 5.57
C GLN A 154 -30.78 -11.34 4.76
N GLU A 155 -31.99 -11.84 4.53
CA GLU A 155 -32.27 -13.03 3.72
C GLU A 155 -31.84 -12.82 2.26
N VAL A 156 -32.09 -11.62 1.72
CA VAL A 156 -31.65 -11.22 0.37
C VAL A 156 -30.12 -11.14 0.29
N TRP A 157 -29.45 -10.64 1.33
CA TRP A 157 -27.98 -10.66 1.39
C TRP A 157 -27.44 -12.09 1.46
N GLN A 158 -27.92 -12.92 2.38
CA GLN A 158 -27.51 -14.32 2.53
C GLN A 158 -27.68 -15.09 1.21
N ARG A 159 -28.81 -14.92 0.51
CA ARG A 159 -29.06 -15.54 -0.81
C ARG A 159 -28.12 -15.04 -1.90
N ARG A 160 -27.88 -13.71 -2.00
CA ARG A 160 -27.05 -13.13 -3.07
C ARG A 160 -25.54 -13.25 -2.85
N ARG A 161 -25.08 -13.36 -1.60
CA ARG A 161 -23.65 -13.39 -1.23
C ARG A 161 -22.84 -14.48 -1.96
N PRO A 162 -23.26 -15.76 -2.02
CA PRO A 162 -22.57 -16.77 -2.81
C PRO A 162 -22.52 -16.44 -4.31
N TRP A 163 -23.63 -15.91 -4.86
CA TRP A 163 -23.72 -15.53 -6.27
C TRP A 163 -22.82 -14.34 -6.64
N PHE A 164 -22.65 -13.38 -5.73
CA PHE A 164 -21.67 -12.31 -5.91
C PHE A 164 -20.22 -12.85 -5.88
N ARG A 165 -19.91 -13.88 -5.08
CA ARG A 165 -18.57 -14.52 -5.10
C ARG A 165 -18.32 -15.40 -6.31
N GLU A 166 -19.33 -16.10 -6.81
CA GLU A 166 -19.20 -16.88 -8.04
C GLU A 166 -19.00 -15.96 -9.25
N SER A 167 -19.82 -14.91 -9.37
CA SER A 167 -19.83 -14.06 -10.57
C SER A 167 -18.69 -13.03 -10.59
N SER A 168 -17.90 -12.88 -9.53
CA SER A 168 -16.80 -11.90 -9.42
C SER A 168 -15.42 -12.46 -9.78
N SER A 169 -14.64 -11.65 -10.49
CA SER A 169 -13.20 -11.86 -10.68
C SER A 169 -12.37 -11.48 -9.45
N HIS A 170 -12.82 -10.47 -8.71
CA HIS A 170 -12.15 -9.84 -7.55
C HIS A 170 -13.20 -9.35 -6.52
N GLU A 171 -12.82 -9.22 -5.25
CA GLU A 171 -13.68 -8.74 -4.16
C GLU A 171 -12.98 -7.65 -3.33
N PHE A 172 -13.72 -6.58 -2.99
CA PHE A 172 -13.23 -5.42 -2.26
C PHE A 172 -14.20 -5.05 -1.13
N VAL A 173 -13.68 -4.85 0.09
CA VAL A 173 -14.45 -4.45 1.26
C VAL A 173 -14.39 -2.93 1.45
N ASN A 174 -15.53 -2.28 1.28
CA ASN A 174 -15.72 -0.85 1.51
C ASN A 174 -16.23 -0.63 2.95
N PHE A 175 -15.30 -0.62 3.92
CA PHE A 175 -15.60 -0.36 5.33
C PHE A 175 -16.45 0.90 5.52
N THR A 176 -17.34 0.88 6.51
CA THR A 176 -18.09 2.07 6.90
C THR A 176 -17.52 2.61 8.19
N ASP A 177 -17.03 3.85 8.13
CA ASP A 177 -16.33 4.43 9.26
C ASP A 177 -17.27 4.60 10.46
N ARG A 178 -17.01 3.86 11.54
CA ARG A 178 -17.97 3.68 12.65
C ARG A 178 -18.26 4.98 13.41
N GLU A 179 -17.39 5.97 13.28
CA GLU A 179 -17.64 7.30 13.82
C GLU A 179 -18.70 8.09 13.05
N VAL A 180 -18.86 7.85 11.74
CA VAL A 180 -19.93 8.48 10.95
C VAL A 180 -21.31 8.08 11.50
N LEU A 181 -21.45 6.85 12.00
CA LEU A 181 -22.68 6.39 12.65
C LEU A 181 -22.95 7.16 13.96
N ARG A 182 -21.91 7.47 14.76
CA ARG A 182 -22.03 8.23 16.02
C ARG A 182 -22.34 9.71 15.79
N HIS A 183 -21.71 10.33 14.80
CA HIS A 183 -21.97 11.75 14.47
C HIS A 183 -23.33 11.93 13.77
N ALA A 184 -23.80 10.95 12.99
CA ALA A 184 -25.13 10.98 12.39
C ALA A 184 -26.27 11.00 13.44
N SER A 185 -26.08 10.37 14.60
CA SER A 185 -27.03 10.41 15.72
C SER A 185 -26.98 11.71 16.56
N ASN A 186 -25.87 12.44 16.55
CA ASN A 186 -25.62 13.59 17.43
C ASN A 186 -25.60 14.94 16.67
N ARG A 187 -26.63 15.19 15.85
CA ARG A 187 -26.76 16.42 15.05
C ARG A 187 -27.26 17.64 15.85
N ASP A 188 -26.50 18.03 16.87
CA ASP A 188 -26.57 19.39 17.41
C ASP A 188 -25.78 20.38 16.52
N THR A 189 -26.27 21.60 16.40
CA THR A 189 -26.05 22.45 15.21
C THR A 189 -24.78 23.32 15.21
N LYS A 190 -23.69 22.87 15.86
CA LYS A 190 -22.45 23.68 16.00
C LYS A 190 -21.23 23.15 15.24
N ASP A 191 -21.01 21.84 15.16
CA ASP A 191 -19.70 21.29 14.79
C ASP A 191 -19.56 20.89 13.30
N GLN A 192 -20.18 21.68 12.41
CA GLN A 192 -20.22 21.38 10.96
C GLN A 192 -18.82 21.36 10.32
N ALA A 193 -17.93 22.25 10.74
CA ALA A 193 -16.57 22.35 10.21
C ALA A 193 -15.75 21.08 10.49
N GLU A 194 -15.74 20.60 11.75
CA GLU A 194 -14.99 19.40 12.13
C GLU A 194 -15.57 18.12 11.50
N SER A 195 -16.90 18.01 11.41
CA SER A 195 -17.55 16.90 10.67
C SER A 195 -17.05 16.86 9.22
N SER A 196 -17.02 18.00 8.52
CA SER A 196 -16.55 18.07 7.13
C SER A 196 -15.09 17.65 6.95
N ARG A 197 -14.21 18.04 7.89
CA ARG A 197 -12.78 17.66 7.86
C ARG A 197 -12.58 16.17 8.12
N ALA A 198 -13.30 15.63 9.10
CA ALA A 198 -13.25 14.20 9.41
C ALA A 198 -13.84 13.34 8.28
N GLU A 199 -14.92 13.78 7.64
CA GLU A 199 -15.52 13.11 6.46
C GLU A 199 -14.56 13.10 5.26
N ARG A 200 -13.86 14.21 4.96
CA ARG A 200 -12.81 14.28 3.92
C ARG A 200 -11.67 13.28 4.19
N LEU A 201 -11.08 13.30 5.39
CA LEU A 201 -9.99 12.38 5.76
C LEU A 201 -10.41 10.90 5.75
N ARG A 202 -11.65 10.59 6.13
CA ARG A 202 -12.21 9.23 6.04
C ARG A 202 -12.38 8.77 4.58
N PHE A 203 -12.71 9.68 3.66
CA PHE A 203 -12.78 9.38 2.23
C PHE A 203 -11.40 9.07 1.65
N GLU A 204 -10.40 9.91 1.90
CA GLU A 204 -8.98 9.70 1.49
C GLU A 204 -8.47 8.29 1.88
N ALA A 205 -8.80 7.83 3.09
CA ALA A 205 -8.37 6.52 3.58
C ALA A 205 -9.02 5.33 2.85
N VAL A 206 -10.29 5.43 2.44
CA VAL A 206 -11.00 4.40 1.65
C VAL A 206 -10.56 4.45 0.18
N GLU A 207 -10.39 5.65 -0.35
CA GLU A 207 -9.90 5.93 -1.69
C GLU A 207 -8.52 5.29 -1.92
N ARG A 208 -7.56 5.55 -1.02
CA ARG A 208 -6.19 5.00 -1.07
C ARG A 208 -6.15 3.48 -1.09
N ASP A 209 -6.99 2.80 -0.29
CA ASP A 209 -7.10 1.34 -0.29
C ASP A 209 -7.68 0.82 -1.62
N PHE A 210 -8.73 1.47 -2.14
CA PHE A 210 -9.32 1.10 -3.41
C PHE A 210 -8.37 1.33 -4.60
N VAL A 211 -7.66 2.46 -4.63
CA VAL A 211 -6.60 2.77 -5.60
C VAL A 211 -5.49 1.72 -5.57
N ARG A 212 -5.06 1.28 -4.38
CA ARG A 212 -4.08 0.20 -4.23
C ARG A 212 -4.61 -1.14 -4.74
N PHE A 213 -5.86 -1.49 -4.41
CA PHE A 213 -6.53 -2.69 -4.92
C PHE A 213 -6.63 -2.67 -6.45
N LEU A 214 -6.93 -1.50 -7.05
CA LEU A 214 -6.89 -1.33 -8.50
C LEU A 214 -5.50 -1.59 -9.08
N VAL A 215 -4.41 -1.09 -8.47
CA VAL A 215 -3.04 -1.39 -8.96
C VAL A 215 -2.77 -2.90 -9.07
N GLN A 216 -3.12 -3.70 -8.05
CA GLN A 216 -2.94 -5.16 -8.10
C GLN A 216 -3.91 -5.85 -9.09
N LEU A 217 -5.14 -5.33 -9.23
CA LEU A 217 -6.10 -5.81 -10.23
C LEU A 217 -5.58 -5.57 -11.64
N LEU A 218 -5.12 -4.35 -11.96
CA LEU A 218 -4.62 -3.96 -13.27
C LEU A 218 -3.35 -4.72 -13.65
N ALA A 219 -2.46 -5.00 -12.69
CA ALA A 219 -1.29 -5.86 -12.89
C ALA A 219 -1.66 -7.27 -13.41
N SER A 220 -2.84 -7.79 -13.06
CA SER A 220 -3.35 -9.09 -13.56
C SER A 220 -3.68 -9.07 -15.06
N PHE A 221 -3.83 -7.89 -15.68
CA PHE A 221 -4.19 -7.74 -17.10
C PHE A 221 -3.00 -7.34 -17.99
N GLN A 222 -1.88 -6.91 -17.42
CA GLN A 222 -0.70 -6.53 -18.19
C GLN A 222 0.30 -7.67 -18.34
N SER A 223 0.81 -7.87 -19.57
CA SER A 223 1.82 -8.88 -19.87
C SER A 223 3.17 -8.59 -19.20
N GLN A 224 3.60 -7.31 -19.22
CA GLN A 224 4.92 -6.88 -18.77
C GLN A 224 5.07 -6.78 -17.24
N THR A 225 3.98 -6.64 -16.47
CA THR A 225 4.06 -6.53 -15.01
C THR A 225 4.54 -7.83 -14.38
N LEU A 226 5.60 -7.75 -13.56
CA LEU A 226 6.14 -8.90 -12.84
C LEU A 226 5.41 -9.08 -11.48
N PRO A 227 5.25 -10.32 -10.99
CA PRO A 227 4.77 -10.57 -9.62
C PRO A 227 5.79 -10.02 -8.60
N TRP A 228 5.31 -9.62 -7.42
CA TRP A 228 6.19 -9.05 -6.38
C TRP A 228 7.23 -10.07 -5.89
N LYS A 229 8.50 -9.69 -5.78
CA LYS A 229 9.55 -10.54 -5.20
C LYS A 229 10.38 -9.77 -4.18
N PRO A 230 10.88 -10.43 -3.11
CA PRO A 230 11.81 -9.80 -2.17
C PRO A 230 13.07 -9.33 -2.91
N GLU A 231 13.65 -8.21 -2.48
CA GLU A 231 14.78 -7.60 -3.18
C GLU A 231 16.02 -8.52 -3.21
N PRO A 232 16.58 -8.84 -4.39
CA PRO A 232 17.65 -9.84 -4.53
C PRO A 232 19.03 -9.35 -4.08
N LYS A 233 19.15 -8.11 -3.59
CA LYS A 233 20.42 -7.50 -3.15
C LYS A 233 20.48 -7.13 -1.67
N GLY A 234 19.41 -7.36 -0.90
CA GLY A 234 19.33 -7.03 0.53
C GLY A 234 18.92 -8.22 1.41
N ARG A 235 18.83 -7.99 2.71
CA ARG A 235 18.10 -8.88 3.64
C ARG A 235 16.63 -8.47 3.66
N SER A 236 15.73 -9.43 3.49
CA SER A 236 14.28 -9.21 3.54
C SER A 236 13.64 -9.95 4.73
N TYR A 237 12.58 -9.36 5.28
CA TYR A 237 11.97 -9.74 6.55
C TYR A 237 10.45 -9.83 6.43
N LEU A 238 9.87 -10.87 7.00
CA LEU A 238 8.44 -11.18 6.96
C LEU A 238 7.87 -11.13 8.37
N VAL A 239 6.97 -10.17 8.65
CA VAL A 239 6.31 -10.09 9.96
C VAL A 239 5.03 -10.91 10.00
N THR A 240 5.00 -11.91 10.86
CA THR A 240 3.82 -12.76 11.06
C THR A 240 2.82 -12.11 12.02
N LEU A 241 1.58 -11.91 11.57
CA LEU A 241 0.48 -11.42 12.40
C LEU A 241 -0.20 -12.59 13.14
N PRO A 242 -0.15 -12.67 14.48
CA PRO A 242 -0.58 -13.83 15.27
C PRO A 242 -2.05 -13.81 15.71
N PHE A 243 -2.90 -12.99 15.07
CA PHE A 243 -4.14 -12.52 15.69
C PHE A 243 -5.37 -13.38 15.36
N ALA A 244 -6.26 -13.53 16.35
CA ALA A 244 -7.60 -14.08 16.18
C ALA A 244 -8.57 -13.08 15.50
N ASP A 245 -8.35 -11.78 15.71
CA ASP A 245 -9.04 -10.67 15.06
C ASP A 245 -8.09 -9.46 14.94
N LEU A 246 -8.06 -8.80 13.78
CA LEU A 246 -7.30 -7.57 13.56
C LEU A 246 -8.05 -6.30 14.02
N HIS A 247 -9.39 -6.30 14.09
CA HIS A 247 -10.16 -5.09 14.45
C HIS A 247 -9.69 -4.40 15.75
N PRO A 248 -9.45 -5.09 16.89
CA PRO A 248 -9.00 -4.44 18.12
C PRO A 248 -7.50 -4.05 18.11
N HIS A 249 -6.80 -4.22 16.98
CA HIS A 249 -5.35 -4.10 16.87
C HIS A 249 -4.87 -3.20 15.72
N VAL A 250 -5.78 -2.66 14.89
CA VAL A 250 -5.43 -1.87 13.69
C VAL A 250 -4.45 -0.72 13.96
N ASP A 251 -4.63 0.02 15.05
CA ASP A 251 -3.77 1.16 15.42
C ASP A 251 -2.35 0.74 15.82
N LYS A 252 -2.19 -0.52 16.24
CA LYS A 252 -0.89 -1.12 16.62
C LYS A 252 -0.15 -1.68 15.42
N LEU A 253 -0.82 -1.89 14.28
CA LEU A 253 -0.23 -2.56 13.12
C LEU A 253 1.02 -1.84 12.57
N PRO A 254 1.05 -0.50 12.37
CA PRO A 254 2.24 0.19 11.85
C PRO A 254 3.48 -0.02 12.73
N LEU A 255 3.30 -0.06 14.05
CA LEU A 255 4.33 -0.33 15.04
C LEU A 255 4.76 -1.82 15.04
N ILE A 256 3.81 -2.75 14.88
CA ILE A 256 4.11 -4.19 14.74
C ILE A 256 4.92 -4.47 13.47
N THR A 257 4.72 -3.72 12.39
CA THR A 257 5.38 -3.92 11.09
C THR A 257 6.74 -3.22 10.92
N LEU A 258 7.30 -2.63 11.98
CA LEU A 258 8.60 -1.96 11.90
C LEU A 258 9.72 -2.92 11.45
N GLY A 259 10.60 -2.42 10.58
CA GLY A 259 11.71 -3.16 9.99
C GLY A 259 11.34 -4.22 8.95
N ALA A 260 10.08 -4.67 8.88
CA ALA A 260 9.63 -5.69 7.92
C ALA A 260 9.52 -5.15 6.48
N ASP A 261 9.62 -6.06 5.50
CA ASP A 261 9.44 -5.77 4.08
C ASP A 261 8.12 -6.31 3.52
N ALA A 262 7.55 -7.33 4.17
CA ALA A 262 6.26 -7.94 3.85
C ALA A 262 5.55 -8.43 5.12
N ILE A 263 4.24 -8.65 5.03
CA ILE A 263 3.36 -9.08 6.13
C ILE A 263 2.81 -10.47 5.82
N GLU A 264 2.83 -11.38 6.80
CA GLU A 264 2.13 -12.66 6.74
C GLU A 264 0.84 -12.61 7.57
N LEU A 265 -0.30 -12.63 6.89
CA LEU A 265 -1.58 -12.95 7.51
C LEU A 265 -1.67 -14.48 7.65
N ARG A 266 -1.51 -14.95 8.90
CA ARG A 266 -1.81 -16.33 9.28
C ARG A 266 -3.32 -16.49 9.44
N ALA A 267 -4.01 -16.60 8.31
CA ALA A 267 -5.46 -16.69 8.25
C ALA A 267 -6.02 -17.96 8.93
N ASP A 268 -5.19 -18.97 9.20
CA ASP A 268 -5.56 -20.13 10.03
C ASP A 268 -5.68 -19.82 11.53
N LEU A 269 -5.19 -18.66 11.99
CA LEU A 269 -5.25 -18.25 13.40
C LEU A 269 -6.46 -17.37 13.73
N LEU A 270 -7.13 -16.87 12.69
CA LEU A 270 -8.34 -16.07 12.81
C LEU A 270 -9.47 -16.88 13.43
N ASN A 271 -10.22 -16.26 14.34
CA ASN A 271 -11.40 -16.84 14.96
C ASN A 271 -12.62 -16.03 14.50
N ASP A 272 -13.46 -16.61 13.64
CA ASP A 272 -14.64 -15.93 13.11
C ASP A 272 -15.78 -15.92 14.16
N PRO A 273 -16.14 -14.76 14.76
CA PRO A 273 -17.17 -14.70 15.79
C PRO A 273 -18.58 -14.98 15.22
N GLY A 274 -18.76 -14.99 13.90
CA GLY A 274 -20.00 -15.42 13.25
C GLY A 274 -20.21 -16.93 13.30
N ALA A 275 -19.12 -17.72 13.26
CA ALA A 275 -19.18 -19.18 13.20
C ALA A 275 -19.75 -19.80 14.48
N SER A 276 -19.58 -19.14 15.63
CA SER A 276 -19.98 -19.68 16.95
C SER A 276 -21.50 -19.76 17.18
N ASN A 277 -22.31 -18.99 16.45
CA ASN A 277 -23.73 -18.77 16.77
C ASN A 277 -24.70 -19.82 16.21
N GLY A 278 -24.20 -20.94 15.67
CA GLY A 278 -25.04 -21.98 15.05
C GLY A 278 -25.75 -21.54 13.75
N GLN A 279 -25.48 -20.32 13.28
CA GLN A 279 -26.01 -19.71 12.05
C GLN A 279 -25.03 -19.81 10.87
N ALA A 280 -24.07 -20.72 10.94
CA ALA A 280 -23.19 -21.03 9.81
C ALA A 280 -24.01 -21.72 8.69
N ASP A 281 -24.34 -20.97 7.64
CA ASP A 281 -25.00 -21.51 6.44
C ASP A 281 -24.22 -22.74 5.93
N ILE A 282 -24.92 -23.81 5.53
CA ILE A 282 -24.36 -25.11 5.11
C ILE A 282 -23.26 -24.98 4.02
N ILE A 283 -23.25 -23.87 3.29
CA ILE A 283 -22.26 -23.53 2.25
C ILE A 283 -20.93 -23.04 2.85
N GLU A 284 -20.95 -22.17 3.87
CA GLU A 284 -19.74 -21.66 4.54
C GLU A 284 -19.39 -22.45 5.82
N ALA A 285 -20.24 -23.39 6.28
CA ALA A 285 -20.06 -24.13 7.53
C ALA A 285 -18.79 -25.01 7.65
N TYR A 286 -18.08 -25.23 6.54
CA TYR A 286 -16.78 -25.91 6.49
C TYR A 286 -15.59 -24.96 6.27
N GLU A 287 -15.84 -23.66 6.15
CA GLU A 287 -14.86 -22.62 5.94
C GLU A 287 -14.64 -21.87 7.27
N ASN A 288 -13.58 -22.24 7.99
CA ASN A 288 -13.20 -21.61 9.25
C ASN A 288 -11.80 -20.97 9.12
N PRO A 289 -11.68 -19.63 9.14
CA PRO A 289 -12.76 -18.62 9.14
C PRO A 289 -13.57 -18.57 7.83
N SER A 290 -14.75 -17.92 7.85
CA SER A 290 -15.56 -17.73 6.64
C SER A 290 -14.87 -16.82 5.62
N LEU A 291 -15.17 -17.00 4.32
CA LEU A 291 -14.69 -16.10 3.26
C LEU A 291 -15.09 -14.65 3.50
N SER A 292 -16.20 -14.42 4.19
CA SER A 292 -16.71 -13.09 4.55
C SER A 292 -15.80 -12.37 5.54
N TYR A 293 -15.38 -13.08 6.60
CA TYR A 293 -14.44 -12.57 7.58
C TYR A 293 -13.02 -12.46 6.99
N LEU A 294 -12.59 -13.41 6.15
CA LEU A 294 -11.32 -13.32 5.43
C LEU A 294 -11.19 -12.04 4.58
N SER A 295 -12.25 -11.67 3.85
CA SER A 295 -12.29 -10.41 3.08
C SER A 295 -12.11 -9.18 3.98
N GLU A 296 -12.78 -9.16 5.13
CA GLU A 296 -12.67 -8.07 6.12
C GLU A 296 -11.24 -7.99 6.68
N GLN A 297 -10.69 -9.10 7.17
CA GLN A 297 -9.35 -9.16 7.77
C GLN A 297 -8.25 -8.75 6.77
N VAL A 298 -8.32 -9.18 5.50
CA VAL A 298 -7.40 -8.75 4.45
C VAL A 298 -7.54 -7.25 4.14
N ALA A 299 -8.75 -6.72 4.08
CA ALA A 299 -8.96 -5.30 3.79
C ALA A 299 -8.52 -4.38 4.95
N LEU A 300 -8.62 -4.82 6.22
CA LEU A 300 -8.03 -4.09 7.36
C LEU A 300 -6.52 -3.90 7.18
N ILE A 301 -5.80 -4.96 6.78
CA ILE A 301 -4.37 -4.87 6.49
C ILE A 301 -4.13 -3.84 5.38
N ARG A 302 -4.83 -3.94 4.24
CA ARG A 302 -4.58 -3.02 3.11
C ARG A 302 -4.90 -1.54 3.44
N ARG A 303 -5.97 -1.26 4.20
CA ARG A 303 -6.39 0.10 4.60
C ARG A 303 -5.38 0.77 5.55
N HIS A 304 -4.88 0.02 6.54
CA HIS A 304 -3.97 0.54 7.58
C HIS A 304 -2.48 0.40 7.21
N LEU A 305 -2.12 -0.48 6.29
CA LEU A 305 -0.73 -0.78 5.88
C LEU A 305 -0.59 -0.72 4.34
N PRO A 306 -0.92 0.42 3.71
CA PRO A 306 -1.05 0.56 2.25
C PRO A 306 0.24 0.33 1.46
N ASP A 307 1.40 0.31 2.11
CA ASP A 307 2.71 0.15 1.44
C ASP A 307 3.31 -1.26 1.60
N TYR A 308 2.71 -2.14 2.40
CA TYR A 308 3.27 -3.46 2.73
C TYR A 308 2.70 -4.59 1.86
N PRO A 309 3.53 -5.34 1.11
CA PRO A 309 3.13 -6.58 0.45
C PRO A 309 2.51 -7.58 1.43
N LEU A 310 1.37 -8.16 1.03
CA LEU A 310 0.63 -9.13 1.83
C LEU A 310 0.83 -10.56 1.33
N VAL A 311 1.38 -11.41 2.21
CA VAL A 311 1.41 -12.87 2.11
C VAL A 311 0.20 -13.44 2.84
N PHE A 312 -0.62 -14.22 2.12
CA PHE A 312 -1.75 -14.94 2.70
C PHE A 312 -1.34 -16.40 2.99
N THR A 313 -1.47 -16.83 4.24
CA THR A 313 -1.05 -18.16 4.70
C THR A 313 -2.19 -18.87 5.44
N LEU A 314 -2.57 -20.07 4.97
CA LEU A 314 -3.36 -21.04 5.73
C LEU A 314 -2.46 -22.21 6.10
N ARG A 315 -2.06 -22.29 7.39
CA ARG A 315 -1.18 -23.34 7.90
C ARG A 315 -2.00 -24.50 8.48
N THR A 316 -1.75 -25.73 8.03
CA THR A 316 -2.46 -26.94 8.48
C THR A 316 -1.86 -27.50 9.79
N PRO A 317 -2.59 -28.31 10.57
CA PRO A 317 -2.04 -29.06 11.71
C PRO A 317 -0.84 -29.93 11.33
N ALA A 318 -0.82 -30.52 10.13
CA ALA A 318 0.29 -31.30 9.60
C ALA A 318 1.58 -30.47 9.40
N GLN A 319 1.47 -29.14 9.36
CA GLN A 319 2.60 -28.20 9.37
C GLN A 319 2.55 -27.22 10.57
N GLY A 320 1.83 -27.58 11.63
CA GLY A 320 1.79 -26.86 12.91
C GLY A 320 1.09 -25.50 12.87
N GLY A 321 -0.03 -25.43 12.15
CA GLY A 321 -1.04 -24.37 12.22
C GLY A 321 -2.39 -24.91 12.70
N ARG A 322 -3.48 -24.17 12.43
CA ARG A 322 -4.84 -24.47 12.93
C ARG A 322 -5.88 -24.81 11.85
N TYR A 323 -5.59 -24.67 10.54
CA TYR A 323 -6.62 -24.85 9.50
C TYR A 323 -6.97 -26.33 9.29
N PRO A 324 -8.25 -26.76 9.45
CA PRO A 324 -8.62 -28.18 9.49
C PRO A 324 -8.36 -28.89 8.15
N TYR A 325 -7.25 -29.62 8.07
CA TYR A 325 -6.86 -30.41 6.89
C TYR A 325 -5.86 -31.52 7.25
N PRO A 326 -6.05 -32.79 6.81
CA PRO A 326 -7.28 -33.42 6.30
C PRO A 326 -7.89 -34.35 7.36
N ALA A 327 -9.03 -33.96 7.93
CA ALA A 327 -9.84 -34.82 8.82
C ALA A 327 -11.31 -34.35 8.86
N ASP A 328 -11.53 -33.10 9.29
CA ASP A 328 -12.85 -32.62 9.72
C ASP A 328 -13.55 -31.66 8.73
N ALA A 329 -12.84 -31.22 7.68
CA ALA A 329 -13.36 -30.39 6.60
C ALA A 329 -13.04 -31.01 5.23
N PRO A 330 -13.88 -30.83 4.19
CA PRO A 330 -13.58 -31.28 2.84
C PRO A 330 -12.32 -30.57 2.33
N ALA A 331 -11.40 -31.29 1.68
CA ALA A 331 -10.18 -30.70 1.08
C ALA A 331 -10.49 -29.48 0.17
N LYS A 332 -11.67 -29.48 -0.46
CA LYS A 332 -12.23 -28.36 -1.22
C LYS A 332 -12.24 -27.02 -0.45
N ALA A 333 -12.55 -27.01 0.85
CA ALA A 333 -12.68 -25.77 1.64
C ALA A 333 -11.36 -24.98 1.74
N LEU A 334 -10.23 -25.68 1.92
CA LEU A 334 -8.89 -25.09 1.89
C LEU A 334 -8.66 -24.40 0.54
N PHE A 335 -8.92 -25.10 -0.56
CA PHE A 335 -8.73 -24.54 -1.90
C PHE A 335 -9.74 -23.44 -2.26
N THR A 336 -10.98 -23.46 -1.74
CA THR A 336 -11.89 -22.31 -1.86
C THR A 336 -11.30 -21.08 -1.16
N SER A 337 -10.79 -21.25 0.06
CA SER A 337 -10.21 -20.16 0.85
C SER A 337 -8.93 -19.60 0.20
N LEU A 338 -8.06 -20.46 -0.34
CA LEU A 338 -6.86 -20.05 -1.09
C LEU A 338 -7.21 -19.37 -2.42
N ARG A 339 -8.16 -19.88 -3.21
CA ARG A 339 -8.63 -19.22 -4.46
C ARG A 339 -9.36 -17.91 -4.18
N HIS A 340 -10.07 -17.80 -3.06
CA HIS A 340 -10.70 -16.54 -2.61
C HIS A 340 -9.66 -15.48 -2.27
N ALA A 341 -8.54 -15.85 -1.62
CA ALA A 341 -7.44 -14.91 -1.34
C ALA A 341 -6.87 -14.26 -2.63
N LEU A 342 -6.86 -14.99 -3.76
CA LEU A 342 -6.45 -14.43 -5.06
C LEU A 342 -7.40 -13.33 -5.58
N LYS A 343 -8.63 -13.22 -5.05
CA LYS A 343 -9.61 -12.19 -5.40
C LYS A 343 -9.43 -10.90 -4.57
N LEU A 344 -8.72 -10.94 -3.46
CA LEU A 344 -8.68 -9.86 -2.44
C LEU A 344 -7.51 -8.87 -2.60
N GLY A 345 -6.62 -9.09 -3.57
CA GLY A 345 -5.45 -8.24 -3.80
C GLY A 345 -4.24 -8.56 -2.91
N CYS A 346 -4.14 -9.80 -2.40
CA CYS A 346 -2.91 -10.31 -1.79
C CYS A 346 -1.79 -10.36 -2.84
N ASN A 347 -0.54 -10.10 -2.44
CA ASN A 347 0.60 -10.07 -3.37
C ASN A 347 1.31 -11.42 -3.45
N VAL A 348 1.22 -12.25 -2.40
CA VAL A 348 1.83 -13.58 -2.30
C VAL A 348 0.82 -14.56 -1.72
N ILE A 349 0.81 -15.79 -2.23
CA ILE A 349 0.06 -16.92 -1.67
C ILE A 349 1.05 -17.97 -1.13
N ASP A 350 0.91 -18.37 0.13
CA ASP A 350 1.70 -19.43 0.76
C ASP A 350 0.96 -20.77 0.62
N ILE A 351 1.52 -21.69 -0.16
CA ILE A 351 0.95 -22.99 -0.51
C ILE A 351 1.80 -24.09 0.10
N GLU A 352 1.17 -24.99 0.86
CA GLU A 352 1.86 -26.12 1.49
C GLU A 352 2.23 -27.22 0.49
N MET A 353 3.46 -27.74 0.59
CA MET A 353 3.84 -29.01 -0.03
C MET A 353 3.10 -30.17 0.64
N GLY A 354 2.48 -31.04 -0.17
CA GLY A 354 1.72 -32.21 0.29
C GLY A 354 0.21 -32.01 0.35
N LEU A 355 -0.31 -30.87 -0.11
CA LEU A 355 -1.73 -30.71 -0.44
C LEU A 355 -2.10 -31.51 -1.71
N ASP A 356 -3.39 -31.57 -2.05
CA ASP A 356 -3.87 -32.26 -3.26
C ASP A 356 -3.14 -31.75 -4.53
N PRO A 357 -2.45 -32.60 -5.31
CA PRO A 357 -1.64 -32.14 -6.43
C PRO A 357 -2.43 -31.45 -7.55
N ALA A 358 -3.65 -31.92 -7.83
CA ALA A 358 -4.45 -31.40 -8.94
C ALA A 358 -5.02 -30.01 -8.62
N GLN A 359 -5.58 -29.83 -7.41
CA GLN A 359 -6.03 -28.53 -6.94
C GLN A 359 -4.86 -27.56 -6.69
N THR A 360 -3.70 -28.06 -6.26
CA THR A 360 -2.47 -27.28 -6.11
C THR A 360 -2.00 -26.71 -7.45
N GLN A 361 -1.94 -27.54 -8.50
CA GLN A 361 -1.54 -27.09 -9.85
C GLN A 361 -2.49 -26.00 -10.38
N LEU A 362 -3.80 -26.21 -10.28
CA LEU A 362 -4.80 -25.22 -10.70
C LEU A 362 -4.71 -23.89 -9.93
N LEU A 363 -4.42 -23.96 -8.62
CA LEU A 363 -4.23 -22.78 -7.77
C LEU A 363 -2.96 -21.99 -8.18
N ILE A 364 -1.87 -22.69 -8.49
CA ILE A 364 -0.61 -22.09 -8.94
C ILE A 364 -0.76 -21.44 -10.32
N GLU A 365 -1.51 -22.06 -11.24
CA GLU A 365 -1.82 -21.50 -12.55
C GLU A 365 -2.69 -20.24 -12.43
N GLU A 366 -3.73 -20.25 -11.60
CA GLU A 366 -4.57 -19.06 -11.38
C GLU A 366 -3.78 -17.92 -10.70
N ALA A 367 -2.92 -18.22 -9.72
CA ALA A 367 -2.06 -17.23 -9.09
C ALA A 367 -1.10 -16.56 -10.09
N LYS A 368 -0.45 -17.35 -10.95
CA LYS A 368 0.45 -16.84 -12.00
C LYS A 368 -0.28 -15.98 -13.04
N LEU A 369 -1.49 -16.37 -13.45
CA LEU A 369 -2.32 -15.55 -14.34
C LEU A 369 -2.68 -14.19 -13.71
N ARG A 370 -2.87 -14.14 -12.38
CA ARG A 370 -3.15 -12.92 -11.60
C ARG A 370 -1.90 -12.12 -11.19
N LYS A 371 -0.70 -12.52 -11.65
CA LYS A 371 0.61 -11.97 -11.21
C LYS A 371 0.77 -11.98 -9.66
N ILE A 372 0.21 -12.99 -8.99
CA ILE A 372 0.38 -13.24 -7.57
C ILE A 372 1.54 -14.21 -7.39
N THR A 373 2.45 -13.87 -6.48
CA THR A 373 3.68 -14.61 -6.24
C THR A 373 3.40 -15.92 -5.53
N VAL A 374 3.89 -17.03 -6.07
CA VAL A 374 3.68 -18.36 -5.52
C VAL A 374 4.81 -18.70 -4.54
N LEU A 375 4.52 -18.68 -3.24
CA LEU A 375 5.44 -19.15 -2.21
C LEU A 375 5.06 -20.60 -1.85
N ILE A 376 5.94 -21.56 -2.13
CA ILE A 376 5.72 -22.97 -1.74
C ILE A 376 6.49 -23.27 -0.45
N SER A 377 5.78 -23.82 0.53
CA SER A 377 6.32 -24.03 1.87
C SER A 377 6.22 -25.47 2.37
N TRP A 378 7.22 -25.88 3.15
CA TRP A 378 7.19 -27.12 3.91
C TRP A 378 7.81 -26.91 5.29
N ARG A 379 7.21 -27.55 6.31
CA ARG A 379 7.66 -27.45 7.70
C ARG A 379 7.70 -28.81 8.38
N ASP A 380 8.80 -29.07 9.09
CA ASP A 380 8.94 -30.24 9.97
C ASP A 380 8.05 -30.09 11.22
N GLN A 381 7.49 -31.20 11.69
CA GLN A 381 6.73 -31.32 12.94
C GLN A 381 7.40 -32.24 13.97
N LYS A 382 8.56 -32.83 13.66
CA LYS A 382 9.35 -33.56 14.65
C LYS A 382 9.69 -32.63 15.83
N PRO A 383 9.46 -33.07 17.09
CA PRO A 383 9.91 -32.32 18.25
C PRO A 383 11.44 -32.37 18.31
N SER A 384 12.09 -31.30 18.78
CA SER A 384 13.56 -31.19 18.83
C SER A 384 14.25 -32.24 19.72
N THR A 385 13.49 -32.92 20.58
CA THR A 385 13.94 -34.07 21.38
C THR A 385 14.13 -35.34 20.56
N SER A 386 13.53 -35.44 19.36
CA SER A 386 13.67 -36.56 18.43
C SER A 386 14.78 -36.36 17.38
N GLY A 387 15.65 -35.36 17.59
CA GLY A 387 16.71 -34.96 16.66
C GLY A 387 16.36 -33.71 15.84
N GLY A 388 17.24 -33.38 14.90
CA GLY A 388 17.04 -32.28 13.95
C GLY A 388 16.34 -32.72 12.66
N PHE A 389 15.94 -31.73 11.87
CA PHE A 389 15.66 -31.92 10.46
C PHE A 389 16.95 -32.20 9.69
N ASP A 390 16.86 -33.09 8.71
CA ASP A 390 18.01 -33.58 7.94
C ASP A 390 18.28 -32.66 6.73
N TRP A 391 19.23 -31.74 6.93
CA TRP A 391 19.70 -30.80 5.91
C TRP A 391 20.86 -31.34 5.06
N ASP A 392 21.57 -32.38 5.52
CA ASP A 392 22.78 -32.90 4.87
C ASP A 392 22.45 -33.95 3.78
N VAL A 393 21.28 -34.58 3.85
CA VAL A 393 20.79 -35.58 2.88
C VAL A 393 19.97 -34.93 1.77
N ASN A 394 19.86 -35.64 0.62
CA ASN A 394 18.98 -35.34 -0.52
C ASN A 394 17.60 -34.76 -0.15
N ARG A 395 17.06 -35.07 1.04
CA ARG A 395 15.75 -34.61 1.53
C ARG A 395 15.52 -33.10 1.40
N ALA A 396 16.52 -32.27 1.73
CA ALA A 396 16.37 -30.81 1.63
C ALA A 396 16.37 -30.34 0.16
N THR A 397 17.27 -30.88 -0.65
CA THR A 397 17.38 -30.64 -2.10
C THR A 397 16.13 -31.11 -2.85
N ASP A 398 15.60 -32.28 -2.51
CA ASP A 398 14.34 -32.84 -3.01
C ASP A 398 13.16 -31.89 -2.77
N LEU A 399 13.04 -31.33 -1.56
CA LEU A 399 11.96 -30.39 -1.23
C LEU A 399 12.10 -29.09 -2.04
N TYR A 400 13.33 -28.56 -2.15
CA TYR A 400 13.62 -27.37 -2.93
C TYR A 400 13.35 -27.56 -4.43
N ASN A 401 13.82 -28.66 -5.01
CA ASN A 401 13.61 -29.01 -6.41
C ASN A 401 12.12 -29.23 -6.70
N LYS A 402 11.40 -29.99 -5.86
CA LYS A 402 9.96 -30.24 -6.03
C LYS A 402 9.12 -28.97 -5.89
N ALA A 403 9.53 -28.02 -5.03
CA ALA A 403 8.92 -26.69 -5.00
C ALA A 403 9.17 -25.92 -6.31
N GLY A 404 10.37 -26.03 -6.92
CA GLY A 404 10.65 -25.48 -8.24
C GLY A 404 9.89 -26.16 -9.39
N GLU A 405 9.72 -27.49 -9.34
CA GLU A 405 8.96 -28.29 -10.32
C GLU A 405 7.45 -27.98 -10.28
N LEU A 406 6.88 -27.82 -9.08
CA LEU A 406 5.55 -27.25 -8.87
C LEU A 406 5.46 -25.77 -9.32
N GLY A 407 6.61 -25.12 -9.54
CA GLY A 407 6.69 -23.78 -10.09
C GLY A 407 6.58 -22.66 -9.05
N ALA A 408 7.20 -22.81 -7.88
CA ALA A 408 7.34 -21.73 -6.92
C ALA A 408 8.09 -20.51 -7.49
N ASP A 409 7.68 -19.31 -7.07
CA ASP A 409 8.47 -18.09 -7.16
C ASP A 409 9.43 -17.92 -5.97
N ILE A 410 9.08 -18.49 -4.82
CA ILE A 410 9.82 -18.44 -3.54
C ILE A 410 9.64 -19.79 -2.83
N VAL A 411 10.72 -20.34 -2.27
CA VAL A 411 10.69 -21.59 -1.50
C VAL A 411 10.87 -21.30 0.00
N LYS A 412 10.09 -21.96 0.88
CA LYS A 412 10.14 -21.77 2.35
C LYS A 412 10.27 -23.13 3.05
N ILE A 413 11.48 -23.50 3.48
CA ILE A 413 11.74 -24.78 4.17
C ILE A 413 12.03 -24.51 5.65
N VAL A 414 11.18 -25.04 6.53
CA VAL A 414 11.27 -24.81 7.98
C VAL A 414 11.58 -26.13 8.70
N GLY A 415 12.84 -26.34 9.05
CA GLY A 415 13.28 -27.51 9.82
C GLY A 415 13.08 -27.34 11.33
N THR A 416 13.52 -28.33 12.11
CA THR A 416 13.67 -28.26 13.57
C THR A 416 15.15 -28.47 13.91
N ALA A 417 15.74 -27.69 14.83
CA ALA A 417 17.05 -27.99 15.38
C ALA A 417 16.93 -28.79 16.69
N GLY A 418 17.53 -29.98 16.73
CA GLY A 418 17.73 -30.77 17.95
C GLY A 418 19.12 -30.57 18.57
N LYS A 419 20.11 -30.15 17.77
CA LYS A 419 21.49 -29.82 18.18
C LYS A 419 21.97 -28.57 17.43
N LEU A 420 22.98 -27.86 17.96
CA LEU A 420 23.47 -26.62 17.34
C LEU A 420 23.95 -26.82 15.88
N SER A 421 24.54 -27.98 15.57
CA SER A 421 25.08 -28.31 14.24
C SER A 421 24.02 -28.36 13.14
N ASP A 422 22.74 -28.57 13.46
CA ASP A 422 21.65 -28.61 12.47
C ASP A 422 21.49 -27.27 11.74
N ASN A 423 21.99 -26.19 12.34
CA ASN A 423 22.08 -24.88 11.70
C ASN A 423 23.26 -24.76 10.75
N PHE A 424 24.39 -25.43 11.03
CA PHE A 424 25.55 -25.44 10.14
C PHE A 424 25.26 -26.32 8.91
N ALA A 425 24.63 -27.48 9.10
CA ALA A 425 24.09 -28.31 8.02
C ALA A 425 23.16 -27.52 7.08
N LEU A 426 22.22 -26.76 7.65
CA LEU A 426 21.39 -25.81 6.90
C LEU A 426 22.20 -24.74 6.14
N GLN A 427 23.22 -24.12 6.74
CA GLN A 427 24.04 -23.14 6.02
C GLN A 427 24.84 -23.79 4.88
N LEU A 428 25.35 -25.00 5.07
CA LEU A 428 26.01 -25.78 4.02
C LEU A 428 25.03 -26.07 2.87
N PHE A 429 23.83 -26.56 3.17
CA PHE A 429 22.74 -26.74 2.19
C PHE A 429 22.45 -25.44 1.41
N CYS A 430 22.24 -24.31 2.10
CA CYS A 430 21.99 -23.02 1.45
C CYS A 430 23.16 -22.52 0.58
N SER A 431 24.40 -22.88 0.93
CA SER A 431 25.59 -22.59 0.10
C SER A 431 25.76 -23.55 -1.08
N GLY A 432 25.26 -24.78 -0.99
CA GLY A 432 25.28 -25.75 -2.09
C GLY A 432 24.35 -25.41 -3.26
N LEU A 433 23.39 -24.51 -3.04
CA LEU A 433 22.43 -24.03 -4.05
C LEU A 433 22.98 -22.84 -4.89
N GLU A 434 24.26 -22.87 -5.25
CA GLU A 434 24.89 -21.81 -6.06
C GLU A 434 24.66 -22.02 -7.57
N SER A 435 23.58 -21.44 -8.08
CA SER A 435 23.36 -21.22 -9.52
C SER A 435 22.82 -19.81 -9.79
N LYS A 436 22.92 -19.35 -11.03
CA LYS A 436 22.39 -18.02 -11.45
C LYS A 436 20.86 -17.98 -11.41
N ASP A 437 20.21 -19.11 -11.59
CA ASP A 437 18.76 -19.24 -11.78
C ASP A 437 18.05 -19.80 -10.52
N ARG A 438 18.71 -19.74 -9.35
CA ARG A 438 18.17 -20.24 -8.10
C ARG A 438 16.94 -19.44 -7.64
N LEU A 439 15.91 -20.15 -7.18
CA LEU A 439 14.74 -19.54 -6.55
C LEU A 439 15.12 -18.94 -5.18
N PRO A 440 14.56 -17.78 -4.81
CA PRO A 440 14.68 -17.23 -3.46
C PRO A 440 14.24 -18.25 -2.39
N LEU A 441 15.14 -18.54 -1.44
CA LEU A 441 14.93 -19.55 -0.40
C LEU A 441 14.91 -18.91 0.99
N SER A 442 13.75 -18.97 1.66
CA SER A 442 13.60 -18.71 3.09
C SER A 442 13.77 -20.01 3.87
N ALA A 443 14.97 -20.28 4.39
CA ALA A 443 15.23 -21.51 5.17
C ALA A 443 15.74 -21.22 6.58
N TYR A 444 15.10 -21.85 7.59
CA TYR A 444 15.48 -21.75 9.00
C TYR A 444 14.98 -22.94 9.83
N ASN A 445 15.54 -23.10 11.02
CA ASN A 445 15.17 -24.09 12.02
C ASN A 445 14.27 -23.50 13.12
N MET A 446 13.31 -24.30 13.58
CA MET A 446 12.57 -24.13 14.83
C MET A 446 13.38 -24.61 16.05
N SER A 447 12.80 -24.49 17.24
CA SER A 447 13.42 -24.69 18.57
C SER A 447 14.36 -23.56 19.01
N TYR A 448 14.72 -23.55 20.30
CA TYR A 448 15.68 -22.59 20.87
C TYR A 448 17.05 -22.66 20.19
N LEU A 449 17.49 -23.87 19.83
CA LEU A 449 18.74 -24.10 19.11
C LEU A 449 18.67 -23.61 17.66
N GLY A 450 17.47 -23.47 17.10
CA GLY A 450 17.25 -22.96 15.74
C GLY A 450 17.44 -21.44 15.58
N ARG A 451 17.48 -20.66 16.67
CA ARG A 451 17.56 -19.18 16.63
C ARG A 451 18.69 -18.65 15.74
N MET A 452 19.83 -19.33 15.68
CA MET A 452 20.95 -18.93 14.83
C MET A 452 20.56 -18.85 13.35
N SER A 453 19.93 -19.91 12.82
CA SER A 453 19.49 -19.93 11.42
C SER A 453 18.48 -18.83 11.06
N ARG A 454 17.65 -18.38 12.01
CA ARG A 454 16.65 -17.32 11.77
C ARG A 454 17.27 -15.98 11.42
N PHE A 455 18.35 -15.59 12.10
CA PHE A 455 19.06 -14.36 11.77
C PHE A 455 20.01 -14.54 10.57
N LEU A 456 20.54 -15.75 10.37
CA LEU A 456 21.37 -16.03 9.19
C LEU A 456 20.56 -15.93 7.89
N ASN A 457 19.32 -16.47 7.86
CA ASN A 457 18.42 -16.44 6.70
C ASN A 457 18.30 -15.01 6.09
N PRO A 458 18.64 -14.81 4.81
CA PRO A 458 18.56 -13.50 4.16
C PRO A 458 17.24 -13.21 3.44
N VAL A 459 16.42 -14.23 3.14
CA VAL A 459 15.16 -14.08 2.39
C VAL A 459 13.97 -14.28 3.30
N LEU A 460 13.08 -13.29 3.38
CA LEU A 460 11.84 -13.31 4.17
C LEU A 460 12.02 -13.86 5.59
N ALA A 461 13.07 -13.42 6.28
CA ALA A 461 13.37 -13.80 7.66
C ALA A 461 12.14 -13.53 8.56
N SER A 462 11.56 -14.60 9.08
CA SER A 462 10.34 -14.56 9.90
C SER A 462 10.61 -13.85 11.22
N VAL A 463 10.06 -12.64 11.34
CA VAL A 463 10.14 -11.75 12.49
C VAL A 463 8.78 -11.56 13.17
N THR A 464 8.83 -11.02 14.38
CA THR A 464 7.66 -10.58 15.14
C THR A 464 7.97 -9.26 15.87
N HIS A 465 7.06 -8.78 16.71
CA HIS A 465 7.19 -7.55 17.50
C HIS A 465 6.88 -7.85 18.97
N PRO A 466 7.41 -7.14 19.98
CA PRO A 466 7.10 -7.41 21.40
C PRO A 466 5.59 -7.41 21.69
N ILE A 467 4.83 -6.48 21.11
CA ILE A 467 3.35 -6.43 21.19
C ILE A 467 2.71 -7.70 20.60
N ALA A 468 3.22 -8.18 19.46
CA ALA A 468 2.73 -9.39 18.82
C ALA A 468 3.10 -10.65 19.62
N LYS A 469 4.31 -10.70 20.22
CA LYS A 469 4.71 -11.76 21.17
C LYS A 469 3.75 -11.82 22.36
N GLU A 470 3.43 -10.66 22.96
CA GLU A 470 2.50 -10.57 24.07
C GLU A 470 1.08 -11.02 23.71
N LEU A 471 0.51 -10.51 22.61
CA LEU A 471 -0.83 -10.91 22.17
C LEU A 471 -0.85 -12.39 21.71
N SER A 472 0.27 -12.94 21.25
CA SER A 472 0.41 -14.36 20.89
C SER A 472 0.52 -15.34 22.08
N LYS A 473 0.33 -14.88 23.33
CA LYS A 473 0.29 -15.75 24.53
C LYS A 473 -0.79 -16.85 24.45
N GLU A 474 -1.75 -16.74 23.53
CA GLU A 474 -2.71 -17.81 23.13
C GLU A 474 -2.11 -18.92 22.24
N GLY A 475 -0.78 -18.91 22.01
CA GLY A 475 0.02 -20.11 21.76
C GLY A 475 0.31 -20.48 20.30
N VAL A 476 0.27 -19.55 19.33
CA VAL A 476 0.30 -19.91 17.88
C VAL A 476 1.35 -19.27 16.97
N VAL A 477 2.09 -18.25 17.42
CA VAL A 477 3.41 -17.93 16.83
C VAL A 477 4.47 -18.49 17.76
N GLY A 478 4.72 -19.79 17.57
CA GLY A 478 5.46 -20.64 18.50
C GLY A 478 6.88 -20.13 18.83
N ASN A 479 7.23 -20.22 20.11
CA ASN A 479 8.56 -19.87 20.59
C ASN A 479 9.64 -20.82 20.02
N PRO A 480 10.86 -20.32 19.74
CA PRO A 480 11.27 -18.91 19.80
C PRO A 480 11.09 -18.23 18.44
N SER A 481 10.25 -17.21 18.42
CA SER A 481 10.26 -16.15 17.41
C SER A 481 11.25 -15.06 17.83
N MET A 482 11.85 -14.35 16.87
CA MET A 482 12.76 -13.22 17.14
C MET A 482 12.15 -11.93 16.62
N THR A 483 12.34 -10.82 17.33
CA THR A 483 12.00 -9.50 16.79
C THR A 483 12.99 -9.05 15.72
N PHE A 484 12.62 -8.02 14.94
CA PHE A 484 13.56 -7.39 14.00
C PHE A 484 14.82 -6.90 14.72
N GLU A 485 14.64 -6.22 15.85
CA GLU A 485 15.69 -5.74 16.78
C GLU A 485 16.60 -6.88 17.29
N GLU A 486 16.04 -8.01 17.73
CA GLU A 486 16.81 -9.19 18.12
C GLU A 486 17.67 -9.73 16.97
N ILE A 487 17.16 -9.70 15.72
CA ILE A 487 17.91 -10.13 14.55
C ILE A 487 19.02 -9.13 14.19
N GLN A 488 18.76 -7.81 14.20
CA GLN A 488 19.82 -6.83 13.88
C GLN A 488 20.97 -6.89 14.89
N ARG A 489 20.68 -7.01 16.18
CA ARG A 489 21.71 -7.19 17.22
C ARG A 489 22.47 -8.52 17.05
N ALA A 490 21.78 -9.62 16.75
CA ALA A 490 22.44 -10.91 16.51
C ALA A 490 23.34 -10.88 15.26
N LEU A 491 22.90 -10.23 14.18
CA LEU A 491 23.70 -10.01 12.97
C LEU A 491 24.93 -9.15 13.24
N HIS A 492 24.79 -8.07 14.00
CA HIS A 492 25.90 -7.19 14.36
C HIS A 492 26.96 -7.92 15.22
N LEU A 493 26.51 -8.57 16.30
CA LEU A 493 27.39 -9.36 17.19
C LEU A 493 28.04 -10.57 16.50
N SER A 494 27.46 -11.05 15.39
CA SER A 494 28.04 -12.11 14.55
C SER A 494 28.97 -11.56 13.45
N GLY A 495 29.21 -10.25 13.38
CA GLY A 495 30.03 -9.60 12.34
C GLY A 495 29.38 -9.55 10.95
N LEU A 496 28.10 -9.90 10.82
CA LEU A 496 27.37 -9.98 9.54
C LEU A 496 26.68 -8.67 9.14
N VAL A 497 26.57 -7.72 10.07
CA VAL A 497 26.21 -6.32 9.81
C VAL A 497 27.22 -5.44 10.55
N GLN A 498 28.04 -4.71 9.78
CA GLN A 498 29.01 -3.78 10.34
C GLN A 498 28.31 -2.53 10.90
N GLN A 499 28.95 -1.88 11.87
CA GLN A 499 28.54 -0.55 12.29
C GLN A 499 28.67 0.43 11.13
N ALA A 500 27.69 1.32 10.97
CA ALA A 500 27.70 2.37 9.95
C ALA A 500 27.53 3.74 10.59
N HIS A 501 28.12 4.74 9.94
CA HIS A 501 28.09 6.13 10.39
C HIS A 501 27.30 6.99 9.40
N PHE A 502 26.46 7.89 9.91
CA PHE A 502 25.68 8.83 9.10
C PHE A 502 25.98 10.26 9.55
N LEU A 503 26.29 11.15 8.60
CA LEU A 503 26.74 12.50 8.89
C LEU A 503 25.63 13.53 8.67
N SER A 504 25.39 14.36 9.68
CA SER A 504 24.45 15.47 9.68
C SER A 504 25.21 16.79 9.59
N ILE A 505 24.89 17.61 8.58
CA ILE A 505 25.54 18.91 8.35
C ILE A 505 24.56 20.02 8.75
N MET A 506 24.67 20.55 9.98
CA MET A 506 23.66 21.45 10.57
C MET A 506 24.26 22.53 11.48
N ASN A 507 23.42 23.52 11.79
CA ASN A 507 23.69 24.55 12.80
C ASN A 507 23.15 24.20 14.20
N SER A 508 22.56 23.01 14.39
CA SER A 508 21.92 22.55 15.64
C SER A 508 21.92 21.02 15.71
N GLU A 509 22.16 20.45 16.89
CA GLU A 509 22.21 18.99 17.10
C GLU A 509 20.83 18.32 17.20
N SER A 510 19.76 19.10 17.43
CA SER A 510 18.43 18.59 17.83
C SER A 510 17.85 17.50 16.92
N ASN A 511 18.06 17.62 15.61
CA ASN A 511 17.42 16.73 14.63
C ASN A 511 18.17 15.38 14.48
N CYS A 512 19.38 15.26 15.02
CA CYS A 512 20.14 14.00 15.03
C CYS A 512 19.50 12.95 15.97
N GLN A 513 18.90 13.38 17.07
CA GLN A 513 18.39 12.48 18.12
C GLN A 513 17.30 11.54 17.56
N ARG A 514 16.36 12.08 16.78
CA ARG A 514 15.30 11.32 16.08
C ARG A 514 15.83 10.09 15.32
N PHE A 515 16.92 10.25 14.57
CA PHE A 515 17.54 9.15 13.83
C PHE A 515 18.22 8.14 14.77
N VAL A 516 18.87 8.60 15.84
CA VAL A 516 19.46 7.74 16.88
C VAL A 516 18.38 6.89 17.57
N ASP A 517 17.24 7.48 17.92
CA ASP A 517 16.11 6.77 18.54
C ASP A 517 15.53 5.72 17.60
N TRP A 518 15.37 6.07 16.31
CA TRP A 518 14.93 5.14 15.28
C TRP A 518 15.92 3.99 15.03
N PHE A 519 17.24 4.25 15.05
CA PHE A 519 18.26 3.19 14.98
C PHE A 519 18.19 2.27 16.22
N ASN A 520 18.14 2.86 17.42
CA ASN A 520 18.09 2.14 18.69
C ASN A 520 16.88 1.21 18.79
N MET A 521 15.68 1.70 18.47
CA MET A 521 14.44 0.92 18.54
C MET A 521 14.39 -0.21 17.49
N MET A 522 15.05 -0.04 16.34
CA MET A 522 15.20 -1.11 15.34
C MET A 522 16.39 -2.04 15.59
N GLY A 523 17.20 -1.79 16.63
CA GLY A 523 18.41 -2.55 16.94
C GLY A 523 19.52 -2.40 15.89
N LEU A 524 19.45 -1.37 15.03
CA LEU A 524 20.42 -1.11 13.97
C LEU A 524 21.73 -0.60 14.60
N PRO A 525 22.92 -1.14 14.23
CA PRO A 525 24.20 -0.75 14.81
C PRO A 525 24.74 0.55 14.21
N TYR A 526 23.89 1.55 14.04
CA TYR A 526 24.17 2.78 13.28
C TYR A 526 24.28 3.98 14.21
N THR A 527 25.04 5.00 13.80
CA THR A 527 25.26 6.21 14.59
C THR A 527 25.08 7.46 13.76
N MET A 528 24.52 8.50 14.37
CA MET A 528 24.51 9.85 13.82
C MET A 528 25.73 10.62 14.32
N LEU A 529 26.35 11.37 13.42
CA LEU A 529 27.42 12.32 13.68
C LEU A 529 26.92 13.72 13.28
N HIS A 530 27.32 14.74 14.01
CA HIS A 530 26.98 16.13 13.71
C HIS A 530 28.24 16.93 13.32
N SER A 531 28.10 17.84 12.35
CA SER A 531 29.13 18.81 12.00
C SER A 531 28.51 20.12 11.52
N SER A 532 29.01 21.24 12.04
CA SER A 532 28.58 22.61 11.70
C SER A 532 29.50 23.31 10.68
N THR A 533 30.20 22.51 9.86
CA THR A 533 31.22 22.97 8.90
C THR A 533 30.65 23.39 7.55
N ASP A 534 31.07 24.55 7.04
CA ASP A 534 30.77 25.07 5.71
C ASP A 534 31.97 25.00 4.73
N GLY A 535 31.72 25.29 3.45
CA GLY A 535 32.77 25.45 2.43
C GLY A 535 33.76 24.29 2.33
N ASP A 536 35.06 24.61 2.31
CA ASP A 536 36.13 23.61 2.26
C ASP A 536 36.24 22.76 3.53
N SER A 537 35.72 23.25 4.66
CA SER A 537 35.74 22.48 5.92
C SER A 537 34.72 21.32 5.88
N LEU A 538 33.60 21.46 5.15
CA LEU A 538 32.66 20.36 4.89
C LEU A 538 33.33 19.17 4.16
N LYS A 539 34.15 19.46 3.14
CA LYS A 539 34.93 18.45 2.42
C LYS A 539 35.88 17.71 3.36
N GLN A 540 36.54 18.44 4.27
CA GLN A 540 37.41 17.85 5.28
C GLN A 540 36.64 17.00 6.28
N SER A 541 35.46 17.44 6.74
CA SER A 541 34.58 16.66 7.63
C SER A 541 34.14 15.33 7.02
N ILE A 542 33.70 15.34 5.75
CA ILE A 542 33.30 14.12 5.03
C ILE A 542 34.50 13.19 4.86
N HIS A 543 35.64 13.72 4.39
CA HIS A 543 36.86 12.92 4.17
C HIS A 543 37.45 12.35 5.47
N HIS A 544 37.33 13.09 6.57
CA HIS A 544 37.74 12.65 7.91
C HIS A 544 36.79 11.57 8.45
N ALA A 545 35.47 11.73 8.31
CA ALA A 545 34.51 10.71 8.72
C ALA A 545 34.74 9.39 7.96
N ASP A 546 34.81 9.45 6.63
CA ASP A 546 35.07 8.31 5.75
C ASP A 546 36.39 7.59 6.09
N LYS A 547 37.52 8.31 6.16
CA LYS A 547 38.83 7.70 6.45
C LYS A 547 39.06 7.25 7.89
N ARG A 548 38.48 7.94 8.88
CA ARG A 548 38.80 7.70 10.30
C ARG A 548 37.86 6.69 10.95
N LEU A 549 36.61 6.64 10.49
CA LEU A 549 35.59 5.75 11.05
C LEU A 549 35.35 4.54 10.14
N GLY A 550 35.44 4.74 8.82
CA GLY A 550 35.04 3.75 7.83
C GLY A 550 33.52 3.62 7.72
N ASN A 551 33.04 2.95 6.68
CA ASN A 551 31.63 2.61 6.47
C ASN A 551 30.65 3.79 6.71
N LEU A 552 30.94 4.94 6.10
CA LEU A 552 30.04 6.09 6.04
C LEU A 552 28.85 5.72 5.14
N GLY A 553 27.67 5.51 5.74
CA GLY A 553 26.46 5.04 5.03
C GLY A 553 25.70 6.16 4.30
N GLY A 554 25.90 7.41 4.72
CA GLY A 554 25.21 8.56 4.12
C GLY A 554 25.45 9.90 4.83
N ILE A 555 25.01 10.96 4.18
CA ILE A 555 25.13 12.36 4.61
C ILE A 555 23.80 13.07 4.32
N TYR A 556 23.33 13.96 5.20
CA TYR A 556 22.20 14.85 4.88
C TYR A 556 22.49 16.34 5.15
N PHE A 557 21.77 17.18 4.39
CA PHE A 557 21.93 18.62 4.30
C PHE A 557 20.53 19.28 4.41
N PRO A 558 20.16 19.91 5.55
CA PRO A 558 18.78 20.38 5.76
C PRO A 558 18.33 21.43 4.75
N GLU A 559 19.18 22.39 4.43
CA GLU A 559 18.85 23.48 3.50
C GLU A 559 18.97 23.07 2.02
N GLY A 560 19.37 21.82 1.76
CA GLY A 560 19.77 21.35 0.44
C GLY A 560 21.12 21.92 -0.03
N LEU A 561 21.67 21.29 -1.07
CA LEU A 561 22.83 21.76 -1.81
C LEU A 561 22.50 21.78 -3.31
N ALA A 562 23.04 22.77 -4.01
CA ALA A 562 23.02 22.80 -5.46
C ALA A 562 23.92 21.70 -6.03
N TRP A 563 23.50 21.10 -7.16
CA TRP A 563 24.16 19.95 -7.77
C TRP A 563 25.62 20.21 -8.18
N ASP A 564 26.01 21.47 -8.45
CA ASP A 564 27.40 21.88 -8.68
C ASP A 564 28.30 21.79 -7.43
N ALA A 565 27.72 21.74 -6.23
CA ALA A 565 28.47 21.52 -4.99
C ALA A 565 29.17 20.15 -4.96
N ARG A 566 28.68 19.14 -5.70
CA ARG A 566 29.28 17.79 -5.81
C ARG A 566 30.77 17.84 -6.16
N ASP A 567 31.16 18.79 -7.01
CA ASP A 567 32.52 18.92 -7.53
C ASP A 567 33.46 19.41 -6.41
N ARG A 568 32.94 20.29 -5.54
CA ARG A 568 33.59 20.78 -4.32
C ARG A 568 33.73 19.68 -3.27
N LEU A 569 32.66 18.88 -3.06
CA LEU A 569 32.69 17.68 -2.20
C LEU A 569 33.70 16.64 -2.71
N SER A 570 33.99 16.65 -4.02
CA SER A 570 34.94 15.75 -4.69
C SER A 570 34.59 14.26 -4.52
N LEU A 571 33.32 13.95 -4.78
CA LEU A 571 32.77 12.59 -4.86
C LEU A 571 32.62 12.22 -6.35
N PRO A 572 33.68 11.71 -7.03
CA PRO A 572 33.71 11.61 -8.50
C PRO A 572 32.70 10.60 -9.09
N ASN A 573 32.22 9.65 -8.28
CA ASN A 573 31.29 8.60 -8.70
C ASN A 573 29.86 8.86 -8.19
N MET A 574 29.42 10.13 -8.13
CA MET A 574 28.11 10.49 -7.60
C MET A 574 27.02 10.42 -8.68
N ARG A 575 26.16 9.40 -8.60
CA ARG A 575 24.92 9.29 -9.39
C ARG A 575 23.81 10.14 -8.73
N CYS A 576 22.73 10.40 -9.46
CA CYS A 576 21.59 11.18 -8.99
C CYS A 576 20.26 10.56 -9.41
N ASP A 577 19.28 10.61 -8.50
CA ASP A 577 17.87 10.33 -8.78
C ASP A 577 17.25 11.37 -9.74
N ALA A 578 16.09 11.07 -10.33
CA ALA A 578 15.36 11.99 -11.21
C ALA A 578 15.16 13.36 -10.56
N ASN A 579 14.57 13.40 -9.35
CA ASN A 579 14.31 14.62 -8.58
C ASN A 579 15.52 15.57 -8.47
N VAL A 580 16.76 15.04 -8.41
CA VAL A 580 17.98 15.84 -8.32
C VAL A 580 18.42 16.40 -9.68
N ARG A 581 18.16 15.68 -10.78
CA ARG A 581 18.38 16.16 -12.15
C ARG A 581 17.39 17.26 -12.50
N ASP A 582 16.12 17.06 -12.14
CA ASP A 582 15.00 17.93 -12.52
C ASP A 582 15.00 19.24 -11.72
N THR A 583 15.42 19.19 -10.45
CA THR A 583 15.51 20.38 -9.56
C THR A 583 16.90 20.99 -9.48
N GLY A 584 17.93 20.30 -9.99
CA GLY A 584 19.33 20.70 -9.85
C GLY A 584 19.85 20.76 -8.40
N THR A 585 19.16 20.14 -7.44
CA THR A 585 19.50 20.19 -6.00
C THR A 585 19.28 18.86 -5.28
N PHE A 586 20.04 18.61 -4.21
CA PHE A 586 19.96 17.41 -3.38
C PHE A 586 20.01 17.75 -1.89
N ASP A 587 19.37 16.97 -1.04
CA ASP A 587 19.35 17.13 0.42
C ASP A 587 19.93 15.92 1.17
N CYS A 588 20.20 14.84 0.45
CA CYS A 588 20.67 13.56 0.96
C CYS A 588 21.65 12.92 -0.02
N ILE A 589 22.69 12.29 0.51
CA ILE A 589 23.65 11.45 -0.22
C ILE A 589 23.71 10.09 0.51
N THR A 590 23.54 8.98 -0.21
CA THR A 590 23.62 7.62 0.35
C THR A 590 24.73 6.79 -0.30
N SER A 591 25.38 5.92 0.47
CA SER A 591 26.37 4.99 -0.06
C SER A 591 25.67 3.82 -0.75
N THR A 592 26.04 3.52 -1.99
CA THR A 592 25.47 2.43 -2.80
C THR A 592 26.56 1.51 -3.35
N LEU A 593 26.24 0.22 -3.45
CA LEU A 593 27.10 -0.77 -4.10
C LEU A 593 26.70 -0.87 -5.58
N SER A 594 27.63 -0.56 -6.49
CA SER A 594 27.32 -0.42 -7.92
C SER A 594 26.63 -1.66 -8.50
N LEU A 595 25.58 -1.43 -9.30
CA LEU A 595 24.81 -2.52 -9.90
C LEU A 595 25.59 -3.29 -10.96
N GLU A 596 26.47 -2.59 -11.68
CA GLU A 596 27.20 -3.05 -12.86
C GLU A 596 28.42 -3.93 -12.51
N SER A 597 29.11 -3.66 -11.39
CA SER A 597 30.34 -4.38 -11.01
C SER A 597 30.17 -5.88 -10.76
N ARG A 598 28.95 -6.36 -10.46
CA ARG A 598 28.68 -7.80 -10.30
C ARG A 598 28.60 -8.60 -11.60
N LEU A 599 28.57 -7.96 -12.77
CA LEU A 599 28.63 -8.66 -14.07
C LEU A 599 30.05 -8.86 -14.59
N ILE A 600 31.04 -8.12 -14.05
CA ILE A 600 32.45 -8.17 -14.47
C ILE A 600 33.29 -8.54 -13.25
N ASN A 601 33.62 -9.83 -13.14
CA ASN A 601 34.10 -10.47 -11.90
C ASN A 601 35.59 -10.20 -11.56
N THR A 602 36.07 -8.97 -11.77
CA THR A 602 37.51 -8.60 -11.71
C THR A 602 37.83 -7.23 -11.08
N ALA A 603 36.85 -6.45 -10.63
CA ALA A 603 37.07 -5.14 -10.00
C ALA A 603 36.77 -5.15 -8.49
N PRO A 604 37.54 -4.42 -7.65
CA PRO A 604 37.17 -4.19 -6.25
C PRO A 604 35.86 -3.40 -6.16
N GLN A 605 35.13 -3.56 -5.04
CA GLN A 605 33.82 -2.93 -4.84
C GLN A 605 33.94 -1.40 -4.83
N SER A 606 33.55 -0.74 -5.91
CA SER A 606 33.42 0.70 -5.97
C SER A 606 32.17 1.14 -5.20
N ILE A 607 32.37 1.92 -4.14
CA ILE A 607 31.29 2.67 -3.50
C ILE A 607 30.88 3.77 -4.50
N GLU A 608 29.62 3.76 -4.89
CA GLU A 608 28.99 4.84 -5.63
C GLU A 608 28.11 5.63 -4.67
N TRP A 609 28.06 6.94 -4.84
CA TRP A 609 27.22 7.82 -4.02
C TRP A 609 25.96 8.16 -4.80
N LEU A 610 24.78 7.99 -4.19
CA LEU A 610 23.52 8.37 -4.79
C LEU A 610 22.97 9.63 -4.11
N ALA A 611 22.78 10.70 -4.89
CA ALA A 611 22.15 11.92 -4.43
C ALA A 611 20.63 11.88 -4.66
N SER A 612 19.87 12.23 -3.62
CA SER A 612 18.41 12.33 -3.61
C SER A 612 17.94 13.72 -3.17
N ASN A 613 16.69 14.08 -3.51
CA ASN A 613 15.99 15.23 -2.96
C ASN A 613 14.68 14.77 -2.28
N LYS A 614 14.77 14.54 -0.96
CA LYS A 614 13.68 14.01 -0.13
C LYS A 614 12.70 15.08 0.34
N LEU A 615 13.07 16.35 0.31
CA LEU A 615 12.11 17.45 0.47
C LEU A 615 11.08 17.46 -0.67
N VAL A 616 11.55 17.34 -1.92
CA VAL A 616 10.66 17.30 -3.09
C VAL A 616 9.83 16.01 -3.12
N GLU A 617 10.40 14.88 -2.72
CA GLU A 617 9.67 13.61 -2.56
C GLU A 617 8.56 13.72 -1.52
N ALA A 618 8.85 14.26 -0.32
CA ALA A 618 7.85 14.48 0.73
C ALA A 618 6.78 15.52 0.35
N LEU A 619 7.14 16.55 -0.42
CA LEU A 619 6.18 17.53 -0.96
C LEU A 619 5.23 16.87 -1.97
N VAL A 620 5.76 16.09 -2.92
CA VAL A 620 4.94 15.36 -3.90
C VAL A 620 4.03 14.34 -3.22
N ASP A 621 4.54 13.58 -2.24
CA ASP A 621 3.72 12.62 -1.47
C ASP A 621 2.68 13.35 -0.60
N THR A 622 3.05 14.43 0.10
CA THR A 622 2.12 15.25 0.91
C THR A 622 1.00 15.83 0.07
N ILE A 623 1.34 16.42 -1.09
CA ILE A 623 0.38 17.03 -2.00
C ILE A 623 -0.51 15.94 -2.59
N THR A 624 0.06 14.85 -3.11
CA THR A 624 -0.70 13.72 -3.68
C THR A 624 -1.62 13.06 -2.66
N ALA A 625 -1.19 12.88 -1.40
CA ALA A 625 -2.00 12.28 -0.34
C ALA A 625 -3.04 13.24 0.27
N SER A 626 -2.89 14.55 0.05
CA SER A 626 -3.87 15.57 0.44
C SER A 626 -4.86 15.91 -0.68
N ILE A 627 -4.68 15.32 -1.86
CA ILE A 627 -5.52 15.48 -3.04
C ILE A 627 -6.37 14.22 -3.20
N SER A 628 -7.66 14.34 -2.91
CA SER A 628 -8.65 13.38 -3.43
C SER A 628 -9.06 13.82 -4.84
N PRO A 629 -9.11 12.91 -5.84
CA PRO A 629 -9.68 13.18 -7.17
C PRO A 629 -11.13 13.70 -7.13
N SER A 630 -11.86 13.38 -6.06
CA SER A 630 -13.24 13.87 -5.85
C SER A 630 -13.32 15.38 -5.60
N VAL A 631 -12.21 16.04 -5.24
CA VAL A 631 -12.10 17.51 -5.29
C VAL A 631 -11.53 17.88 -6.66
N HIS A 632 -12.32 18.62 -7.46
CA HIS A 632 -12.02 18.91 -8.86
C HIS A 632 -10.83 19.88 -9.08
N LEU A 633 -9.60 19.42 -8.83
CA LEU A 633 -8.41 19.98 -9.46
C LEU A 633 -8.53 19.81 -10.99
N THR A 634 -8.62 20.92 -11.72
CA THR A 634 -8.56 20.86 -13.18
C THR A 634 -7.18 20.39 -13.67
N LYS A 635 -7.06 20.19 -14.98
CA LYS A 635 -5.81 19.78 -15.65
C LYS A 635 -4.59 20.61 -15.21
N ARG A 636 -4.78 21.92 -14.97
CA ARG A 636 -3.72 22.86 -14.52
C ARG A 636 -3.14 22.48 -13.17
N SER A 637 -3.97 22.16 -12.19
CA SER A 637 -3.53 21.83 -10.84
C SER A 637 -2.96 20.40 -10.75
N ARG A 638 -3.35 19.49 -11.66
CA ARG A 638 -2.58 18.27 -11.90
C ARG A 638 -1.20 18.56 -12.53
N MET A 639 -1.07 19.57 -13.40
CA MET A 639 0.24 19.99 -13.96
C MET A 639 1.18 20.61 -12.91
N VAL A 640 0.68 21.19 -11.82
CA VAL A 640 1.51 21.59 -10.66
C VAL A 640 2.31 20.42 -10.08
N VAL A 641 1.73 19.21 -10.09
CA VAL A 641 2.37 17.98 -9.59
C VAL A 641 3.09 17.21 -10.70
N LEU A 642 2.57 17.26 -11.94
CA LEU A 642 3.06 16.46 -13.08
C LEU A 642 4.09 17.16 -13.99
N SER A 643 4.24 18.49 -13.93
CA SER A 643 5.32 19.19 -14.64
C SER A 643 6.71 18.73 -14.17
N ALA A 644 6.80 18.16 -12.97
CA ALA A 644 7.97 17.45 -12.46
C ALA A 644 8.36 16.20 -13.28
N HIS A 645 7.61 15.83 -14.33
CA HIS A 645 7.89 14.60 -15.08
C HIS A 645 7.53 14.56 -16.58
N ASN A 646 7.19 15.66 -17.28
CA ASN A 646 7.23 15.67 -18.77
C ASN A 646 7.14 17.04 -19.45
N ASP A 647 7.73 17.14 -20.65
CA ASP A 647 7.64 18.27 -21.58
C ASP A 647 6.22 18.41 -22.18
N SER A 648 5.34 19.18 -21.51
CA SER A 648 4.07 19.61 -22.10
C SER A 648 3.84 21.11 -21.89
N HIS A 649 3.86 21.85 -23.01
CA HIS A 649 3.74 23.31 -23.00
C HIS A 649 2.30 23.77 -22.72
N ASP A 650 1.96 23.98 -21.45
CA ASP A 650 0.79 24.78 -21.06
C ASP A 650 1.07 25.54 -19.75
N LYS A 651 0.57 26.78 -19.63
CA LYS A 651 0.96 27.69 -18.55
C LYS A 651 0.20 27.47 -17.24
N VAL A 652 0.91 27.66 -16.13
CA VAL A 652 0.39 27.72 -14.75
C VAL A 652 0.96 28.97 -14.08
N ASP A 653 0.11 29.76 -13.45
CA ASP A 653 0.47 31.00 -12.76
C ASP A 653 0.79 30.75 -11.27
N TRP A 654 1.82 31.42 -10.74
CA TRP A 654 2.31 31.26 -9.36
C TRP A 654 2.69 32.61 -8.73
N TYR A 655 2.47 32.75 -7.42
CA TYR A 655 2.89 33.91 -6.61
C TYR A 655 4.14 33.55 -5.77
N VAL A 656 5.27 34.21 -6.00
CA VAL A 656 6.51 34.02 -5.21
C VAL A 656 7.27 35.35 -5.07
N GLU A 657 7.49 35.80 -3.83
CA GLU A 657 8.00 37.17 -3.56
C GLU A 657 9.54 37.31 -3.56
N SER A 658 10.27 36.19 -3.64
CA SER A 658 11.73 36.12 -3.51
C SER A 658 12.41 35.29 -4.61
N ALA A 659 12.05 35.57 -5.87
CA ALA A 659 12.24 34.74 -7.06
C ALA A 659 13.68 34.40 -7.54
N ARG A 660 14.75 34.51 -6.74
CA ARG A 660 16.15 34.26 -7.22
C ARG A 660 16.83 32.96 -6.82
N GLN A 661 16.46 32.33 -5.70
CA GLN A 661 17.00 31.00 -5.34
C GLN A 661 16.00 29.89 -5.68
N ILE A 662 14.75 30.00 -5.23
CA ILE A 662 13.71 28.98 -5.45
C ILE A 662 13.43 28.78 -6.95
N ALA A 663 13.44 29.84 -7.77
CA ALA A 663 13.26 29.75 -9.22
C ALA A 663 14.31 28.90 -9.94
N LYS A 664 15.49 28.64 -9.35
CA LYS A 664 16.46 27.66 -9.88
C LYS A 664 16.09 26.21 -9.54
N HIS A 665 15.46 25.99 -8.38
CA HIS A 665 15.04 24.66 -7.92
C HIS A 665 13.80 24.15 -8.67
N PHE A 666 12.99 25.07 -9.22
CA PHE A 666 11.75 24.82 -9.95
C PHE A 666 11.81 25.35 -11.40
N ALA A 667 13.01 25.44 -11.99
CA ALA A 667 13.23 26.10 -13.29
C ALA A 667 12.52 25.41 -14.50
N LEU A 668 12.30 24.10 -14.42
CA LEU A 668 11.53 23.31 -15.39
C LEU A 668 10.01 23.40 -15.17
N LEU A 669 9.56 24.04 -14.09
CA LEU A 669 8.19 23.93 -13.54
C LEU A 669 7.41 25.25 -13.57
N CYS A 670 8.08 26.39 -13.79
CA CYS A 670 7.49 27.72 -13.55
C CYS A 670 7.91 28.78 -14.57
N THR A 671 6.94 29.58 -15.03
CA THR A 671 7.19 31.01 -15.35
C THR A 671 7.12 31.83 -14.07
N THR A 672 8.04 32.79 -13.88
CA THR A 672 8.18 33.55 -12.63
C THR A 672 7.83 35.02 -12.79
N HIS A 673 7.25 35.61 -11.73
CA HIS A 673 6.98 37.03 -11.61
C HIS A 673 7.64 37.57 -10.32
N ASP A 674 8.20 38.79 -10.38
CA ASP A 674 9.01 39.39 -9.32
C ASP A 674 8.32 40.66 -8.76
N SER A 675 8.02 40.66 -7.45
CA SER A 675 7.36 41.75 -6.74
C SER A 675 8.20 43.04 -6.66
N LYS A 676 9.52 42.98 -6.91
CA LYS A 676 10.43 44.11 -6.74
C LYS A 676 10.35 45.14 -7.87
N ASN A 677 9.75 44.79 -9.01
CA ASN A 677 9.40 45.75 -10.04
C ASN A 677 8.11 46.50 -9.68
N LYS A 678 8.26 47.66 -9.03
CA LYS A 678 7.15 48.57 -8.65
C LYS A 678 6.48 49.29 -9.84
N GLN A 679 6.08 48.53 -10.87
CA GLN A 679 5.13 48.96 -11.89
C GLN A 679 3.95 48.00 -11.97
N TRP A 680 3.05 48.11 -11.00
CA TRP A 680 1.65 47.79 -11.23
C TRP A 680 1.13 48.70 -12.36
N LYS A 681 1.08 48.18 -13.59
CA LYS A 681 0.33 48.84 -14.67
C LYS A 681 -1.15 48.63 -14.43
N ALA A 682 -1.78 49.61 -13.77
CA ALA A 682 -3.23 49.75 -13.77
C ALA A 682 -3.70 49.92 -15.23
N GLY A 683 -4.10 48.81 -15.85
CA GLY A 683 -4.26 48.72 -17.30
C GLY A 683 -4.29 47.26 -17.76
N LYS A 684 -5.42 46.60 -17.46
CA LYS A 684 -5.72 45.17 -17.71
C LYS A 684 -5.02 44.16 -16.78
N MET A 685 -5.75 43.72 -15.76
CA MET A 685 -5.91 42.27 -15.54
C MET A 685 -6.42 41.62 -16.85
N PRO A 686 -6.30 40.29 -17.03
CA PRO A 686 -7.26 39.58 -17.87
C PRO A 686 -8.68 40.01 -17.46
N ASN A 687 -9.63 40.11 -18.40
CA ASN A 687 -10.92 40.72 -18.09
C ASN A 687 -11.86 39.70 -17.40
N VAL A 688 -11.52 39.32 -16.16
CA VAL A 688 -12.25 38.37 -15.29
C VAL A 688 -13.57 38.98 -14.76
N ASP A 689 -14.03 40.10 -15.33
CA ASP A 689 -15.44 40.48 -15.25
C ASP A 689 -16.27 39.48 -16.09
N ASN A 690 -16.86 38.50 -15.42
CA ASN A 690 -17.72 37.42 -15.95
C ASN A 690 -17.03 36.14 -16.47
N GLU A 691 -15.76 35.90 -16.16
CA GLU A 691 -15.30 34.51 -15.96
C GLU A 691 -15.19 34.28 -14.45
N GLU A 692 -15.81 33.22 -13.94
CA GLU A 692 -15.76 32.91 -12.51
C GLU A 692 -14.29 32.66 -12.09
N LEU A 693 -13.89 33.17 -10.93
CA LEU A 693 -12.76 32.60 -10.20
C LEU A 693 -13.09 31.11 -10.02
N SER A 694 -12.41 30.26 -10.78
CA SER A 694 -12.88 28.89 -10.96
C SER A 694 -12.92 28.17 -9.62
N SER A 695 -13.89 27.27 -9.46
CA SER A 695 -14.15 26.52 -8.24
C SER A 695 -13.10 25.42 -7.99
N ASP A 696 -11.83 25.73 -8.26
CA ASP A 696 -10.69 24.84 -8.21
C ASP A 696 -10.04 24.91 -6.82
N PRO A 697 -9.78 23.78 -6.16
CA PRO A 697 -8.98 23.75 -4.94
C PRO A 697 -7.55 24.27 -5.17
N THR A 698 -7.10 25.14 -4.28
CA THR A 698 -5.80 25.83 -4.37
C THR A 698 -4.71 25.11 -3.58
N VAL A 699 -3.47 25.09 -4.07
CA VAL A 699 -2.29 24.62 -3.32
C VAL A 699 -1.33 25.80 -3.13
N ILE A 700 -0.92 26.06 -1.89
CA ILE A 700 0.01 27.13 -1.50
C ILE A 700 1.16 26.48 -0.72
N ILE A 701 2.40 26.82 -1.09
CA ILE A 701 3.61 26.33 -0.41
C ILE A 701 4.39 27.55 0.09
N ASN A 702 4.63 27.64 1.41
CA ASN A 702 5.49 28.67 1.98
C ASN A 702 6.96 28.23 1.99
N CYS A 703 7.81 29.10 1.46
CA CYS A 703 9.27 28.95 1.45
C CYS A 703 10.00 30.20 1.98
N GLN A 704 9.29 31.14 2.63
CA GLN A 704 9.87 32.40 3.11
C GLN A 704 10.33 32.29 4.58
N LYS A 705 11.54 32.79 4.87
CA LYS A 705 12.11 32.93 6.23
C LYS A 705 11.89 34.32 6.85
N SER A 706 10.91 35.08 6.35
CA SER A 706 10.70 36.49 6.71
C SER A 706 9.21 36.82 6.81
N SER A 707 8.90 37.75 7.71
CA SER A 707 7.57 38.31 8.05
C SER A 707 6.91 39.09 6.89
N ALA A 708 6.85 38.50 5.71
CA ALA A 708 6.10 39.03 4.58
C ALA A 708 4.62 38.72 4.81
N SER A 709 3.79 39.76 4.86
CA SER A 709 2.34 39.60 5.03
C SER A 709 1.74 38.94 3.79
N PHE A 710 1.38 37.65 3.89
CA PHE A 710 0.57 36.98 2.89
C PHE A 710 -0.68 37.81 2.58
N ASP A 711 -1.00 37.95 1.29
CA ASP A 711 -2.26 38.56 0.88
C ASP A 711 -3.43 37.67 1.38
N PRO A 712 -4.32 38.18 2.26
CA PRO A 712 -5.39 37.36 2.83
C PRO A 712 -6.36 36.81 1.78
N THR A 713 -6.47 37.45 0.61
CA THR A 713 -7.38 37.04 -0.47
C THR A 713 -7.01 35.67 -1.06
N LEU A 714 -5.75 35.26 -0.98
CA LEU A 714 -5.26 33.94 -1.40
C LEU A 714 -5.95 32.78 -0.65
N PHE A 715 -6.52 33.05 0.53
CA PHE A 715 -7.18 32.06 1.38
C PHE A 715 -8.70 32.10 1.31
N GLU A 716 -9.30 33.05 0.57
CA GLU A 716 -10.76 33.25 0.53
C GLU A 716 -11.51 32.29 -0.41
N ASN A 717 -10.84 31.23 -0.90
CA ASN A 717 -11.46 30.13 -1.63
C ASN A 717 -12.48 29.39 -0.72
N PRO A 718 -13.80 29.41 -1.04
CA PRO A 718 -14.85 28.88 -0.18
C PRO A 718 -14.90 27.34 -0.14
N LEU A 719 -14.15 26.64 -1.00
CA LEU A 719 -14.02 25.17 -0.97
C LEU A 719 -12.82 24.72 -0.10
N GLY A 720 -11.92 25.65 0.19
CA GLY A 720 -10.64 25.43 0.86
C GLY A 720 -9.50 25.07 -0.11
N GLY A 721 -8.34 24.80 0.47
CA GLY A 721 -7.14 24.40 -0.26
C GLY A 721 -6.14 23.68 0.64
N LEU A 722 -4.96 23.40 0.09
CA LEU A 722 -3.82 22.85 0.82
C LEU A 722 -2.77 23.94 1.03
N TYR A 723 -2.44 24.22 2.28
CA TYR A 723 -1.27 25.01 2.65
C TYR A 723 -0.17 24.08 3.18
N VAL A 724 1.03 24.19 2.64
CA VAL A 724 2.21 23.45 3.12
C VAL A 724 3.28 24.46 3.52
N ASP A 725 3.68 24.42 4.78
CA ASP A 725 4.81 25.22 5.27
C ASP A 725 6.11 24.42 5.17
N THR A 726 7.20 25.07 4.74
CA THR A 726 8.55 24.48 4.72
C THR A 726 9.50 25.12 5.73
N VAL A 727 9.07 26.21 6.38
CA VAL A 727 9.88 27.01 7.32
C VAL A 727 9.19 27.07 8.68
N GLU A 728 9.93 26.91 9.77
CA GLU A 728 9.38 27.14 11.11
C GLU A 728 9.30 28.64 11.43
N ASP A 729 8.15 29.25 11.14
CA ASP A 729 7.83 30.64 11.52
C ASP A 729 6.63 30.72 12.49
N ARG A 730 6.70 31.66 13.44
CA ARG A 730 5.67 31.88 14.47
C ARG A 730 4.52 32.77 14.00
N GLU A 731 4.74 33.70 13.06
CA GLU A 731 3.68 34.57 12.56
C GLU A 731 2.76 33.82 11.59
N THR A 732 3.36 33.00 10.72
CA THR A 732 2.68 32.04 9.86
C THR A 732 1.80 31.08 10.67
N LEU A 733 2.31 30.50 11.76
CA LEU A 733 1.51 29.68 12.68
C LEU A 733 0.34 30.45 13.32
N GLN A 734 0.43 31.75 13.56
CA GLN A 734 -0.70 32.54 14.07
C GLN A 734 -1.79 32.74 13.02
N ILE A 735 -1.43 32.95 11.74
CA ILE A 735 -2.40 33.03 10.63
C ILE A 735 -3.17 31.71 10.50
N LEU A 736 -2.45 30.58 10.51
CA LEU A 736 -3.00 29.22 10.40
C LEU A 736 -3.88 28.82 11.60
N GLN A 737 -3.69 29.47 12.76
CA GLN A 737 -4.51 29.24 13.96
C GLN A 737 -5.83 30.02 13.95
N GLN A 738 -6.01 31.03 13.08
CA GLN A 738 -7.26 31.81 13.00
C GLN A 738 -8.45 30.95 12.58
N ASP A 739 -9.58 31.11 13.27
CA ASP A 739 -10.78 30.30 12.97
C ASP A 739 -11.34 30.55 11.56
N LYS A 740 -11.13 31.74 10.98
CA LYS A 740 -11.47 32.02 9.56
C LYS A 740 -10.82 31.00 8.62
N PHE A 741 -9.54 30.67 8.84
CA PHE A 741 -8.77 29.74 8.01
C PHE A 741 -9.31 28.31 8.09
N LYS A 742 -9.55 27.83 9.32
CA LYS A 742 -10.11 26.49 9.59
C LYS A 742 -11.53 26.34 9.07
N ASN A 743 -12.37 27.37 9.27
CA ASN A 743 -13.77 27.38 8.84
C ASN A 743 -13.93 27.45 7.31
N MET A 744 -12.93 27.97 6.59
CA MET A 744 -12.83 27.89 5.12
C MET A 744 -12.33 26.53 4.61
N GLY A 745 -12.16 25.53 5.48
CA GLY A 745 -11.90 24.14 5.08
C GLY A 745 -10.49 23.87 4.55
N TRP A 746 -9.53 24.77 4.79
CA TRP A 746 -8.14 24.59 4.40
C TRP A 746 -7.44 23.51 5.23
N ARG A 747 -6.66 22.66 4.55
CA ARG A 747 -5.72 21.70 5.17
C ARG A 747 -4.36 22.39 5.29
N CYS A 748 -3.83 22.47 6.51
CA CYS A 748 -2.46 22.92 6.76
C CYS A 748 -1.57 21.71 7.06
N ILE A 749 -0.39 21.68 6.44
CA ILE A 749 0.74 20.82 6.80
C ILE A 749 1.84 21.74 7.34
N THR A 750 2.27 21.49 8.58
CA THR A 750 3.29 22.34 9.23
C THR A 750 4.71 21.98 8.79
N ALA A 751 5.66 22.91 8.90
CA ALA A 751 7.06 22.63 8.61
C ALA A 751 7.60 21.45 9.44
N ALA A 752 7.27 21.37 10.73
CA ALA A 752 7.65 20.23 11.59
C ALA A 752 7.05 18.88 11.12
N GLU A 753 5.84 18.88 10.56
CA GLU A 753 5.19 17.70 9.99
C GLU A 753 5.84 17.29 8.66
N LEU A 754 6.10 18.25 7.77
CA LEU A 754 6.80 18.01 6.51
C LEU A 754 8.22 17.50 6.76
N TRP A 755 9.01 18.16 7.61
CA TRP A 755 10.38 17.74 7.92
C TRP A 755 10.43 16.36 8.61
N ARG A 756 9.41 15.97 9.40
CA ARG A 756 9.29 14.60 9.91
C ARG A 756 9.10 13.57 8.77
N GLN A 757 8.36 13.90 7.72
CA GLN A 757 8.24 13.05 6.52
C GLN A 757 9.56 13.00 5.73
N VAL A 758 10.23 14.14 5.54
CA VAL A 758 11.54 14.20 4.85
C VAL A 758 12.56 13.32 5.59
N ASP A 759 12.65 13.43 6.91
CA ASP A 759 13.54 12.59 7.72
C ASP A 759 13.17 11.11 7.65
N ALA A 760 11.88 10.76 7.58
CA ALA A 760 11.44 9.38 7.38
C ALA A 760 11.87 8.81 6.02
N LEU A 761 11.85 9.62 4.95
CA LEU A 761 12.34 9.25 3.62
C LEU A 761 13.87 9.17 3.57
N ARG A 762 14.59 10.07 4.26
CA ARG A 762 16.06 10.00 4.44
C ARG A 762 16.46 8.73 5.18
N PHE A 763 15.79 8.42 6.31
CA PHE A 763 16.02 7.19 7.08
C PHE A 763 15.78 5.94 6.23
N ARG A 764 14.73 5.94 5.39
CA ARG A 764 14.47 4.85 4.44
C ARG A 764 15.58 4.72 3.39
N ALA A 765 16.09 5.82 2.86
CA ALA A 765 17.22 5.80 1.93
C ALA A 765 18.53 5.33 2.59
N PHE A 766 18.75 5.66 3.86
CA PHE A 766 19.92 5.25 4.65
C PHE A 766 19.90 3.78 5.10
N THR A 767 18.73 3.20 5.36
CA THR A 767 18.61 1.89 6.04
C THR A 767 17.87 0.81 5.25
N GLY A 768 17.16 1.19 4.18
CA GLY A 768 16.13 0.38 3.54
C GLY A 768 14.85 0.18 4.37
N ARG A 769 14.81 0.65 5.63
CA ARG A 769 13.69 0.44 6.56
C ARG A 769 12.78 1.65 6.63
N ARG A 770 11.47 1.44 6.80
CA ARG A 770 10.52 2.53 7.05
C ARG A 770 10.73 3.09 8.45
N ALA A 771 10.83 4.41 8.56
CA ALA A 771 10.91 5.07 9.85
C ALA A 771 9.61 4.87 10.67
N PRO A 772 9.66 4.93 12.01
CA PRO A 772 8.49 4.87 12.87
C PRO A 772 7.68 6.17 12.79
N SER A 773 6.73 6.24 11.85
CA SER A 773 5.93 7.43 11.57
C SER A 773 4.77 7.68 12.54
N THR A 774 4.43 6.71 13.40
CA THR A 774 3.26 6.77 14.30
C THR A 774 3.57 7.10 15.75
N LEU A 775 4.83 7.38 16.09
CA LEU A 775 5.19 7.94 17.39
C LEU A 775 5.16 9.46 17.30
N SER A 776 4.24 10.10 18.01
CA SER A 776 4.37 11.51 18.36
C SER A 776 5.58 11.69 19.27
N ASP A 777 6.22 12.87 19.24
CA ASP A 777 7.41 13.19 20.07
C ASP A 777 7.02 13.42 21.56
N SER A 778 6.20 12.51 22.11
CA SER A 778 5.50 12.61 23.40
C SER A 778 5.44 11.25 24.13
N SER A 779 6.54 10.49 24.08
CA SER A 779 6.74 9.21 24.77
C SER A 779 8.02 9.23 25.60
#